data_AF-A0A317NKP0-F1
#
_entry.id   AF-A0A317NKP0-F1
#
_cell.length_a   1.000
_cell.length_b   1.000
_cell.length_c   1.000
_cell.angle_alpha   90.00
_cell.angle_beta   90.00
_cell.angle_gamma   90.00
#
_symmetry.space_group_name_H-M   'P 1'
#
loop_
_entity.id
_entity.type
_entity.pdbx_description
1 polymer ?
#
loop_
_entity_poly.entity_id
_entity_poly.type
_entity_poly.pdbx_seq_one_letter_code
_entity_poly.pdbx_strand_id
1 'polypeptide(L)'
;MNALTITLGTIGALLSLLCWASFLSGAWKIGKAVTIGQSAPDRWRPFFPRFKTMIVEFIAHTRMNKFRTVGWAHWLVMIGFLAGAQFWFMAYGQTFDPTWSWPFIGETWWFHLGDEILGVGTVVGIATLMIIRQLNHPRLPARLSRFSGSKFGPAYFVEWVVLTEGIGMVLVKAGVLSLTGHSTWTDPITGQIAKIIPANVTLISIFAFVKLMSGMVWLFVVGRNITWGVAWHRFSAFPNIYFKREADGGVALGAAKPMMSNGKVLDMENVDPDVDNLGVGRMEDFSWKGWLDFSTCTECGRCQSQCPAWNTGKPLSPKLLIMSLRDHGYAAAPYLLAGGRKDPGGDEIGLVDADGKPDEAKLAKISEAARAEAERPLIGAEDVHGVIDPEVLWSCTTCGACVEQCPVDIEHVDHIIDMRRYQVLIESEFPSELAGLFKNLENKGNPWGQNSKDRLNWIKEVDFDIPVFGQDADSFDGYEYLFWVGCAGAYEDRAKKTTKAVAELLATAGTKFMVLGAEETCTGDSARRAGNEFLFQQLAMQNIEVINSVFEGVEQSRKKIVVTCAHCFNALNNEYPQVGGTYEVVHHTQLLNRLVRQKKLVPVASVSQNITYHDPCYLGRHNKIYNAPRELMEASGSTLVEMPRHGERSMCCGAGGARMWMEEQLGKRINVDRVDEALSTNPTKIATGCPFCRVMLTDGVTARQEQGQGEGVEVVDVAQLMLDSITRIDAAELSANLHVVQEPKAEPEPEPEPEPVAAEVVEEAAPKAAPTGGGLGMKGAAKAPGGGLGMKGAAKAPGGGLGMKGAAKAPGAKAPAAEAAPAETAPTEAAPAKGLGMKGGAKAPGGGLGMKGGAKAPGAKAPAAEATAAETPAETTAPPVKGLGMKGGAKAPGGGLGMKGGAKAPGAKAPAAPAAEAPAAEAAPAADSAPAESKPTVAAKGLAMKSGFKRPGAKAPGAPKAAEAPAAEAPAADAAPAAEAPAEPVSAPTETKPTVAAKGLAMKSGFKRPGPKAPGTAAAAPPAAPAPAEAPAPEPETPAEPAAEADPAPQAESANGNGTPAVAPPTAKPGGLGFKSGAKAPGRKN
;
A
#
# COMPACT_ATOMS: atom_id res chain seq x y z
N MET A 1 50.47 -24.82 -18.01
CA MET A 1 50.08 -24.13 -19.27
C MET A 1 50.40 -24.97 -20.51
N ASN A 2 49.58 -24.93 -21.57
CA ASN A 2 49.88 -25.43 -22.92
C ASN A 2 49.29 -24.48 -23.99
N ALA A 3 49.50 -24.74 -25.28
CA ALA A 3 49.02 -23.84 -26.35
C ALA A 3 47.50 -23.57 -26.28
N LEU A 4 46.69 -24.60 -25.98
CA LEU A 4 45.24 -24.46 -25.85
C LEU A 4 44.85 -23.67 -24.58
N THR A 5 45.50 -23.88 -23.44
CA THR A 5 45.21 -23.09 -22.22
C THR A 5 45.55 -21.61 -22.43
N ILE A 6 46.67 -21.31 -23.09
CA ILE A 6 47.04 -19.95 -23.49
C ILE A 6 45.98 -19.35 -24.44
N THR A 7 45.51 -20.09 -25.44
CA THR A 7 44.45 -19.65 -26.36
C THR A 7 43.13 -19.37 -25.63
N LEU A 8 42.65 -20.30 -24.79
CA LEU A 8 41.39 -20.15 -24.05
C LEU A 8 41.44 -18.94 -23.10
N GLY A 9 42.52 -18.79 -22.33
CA GLY A 9 42.68 -17.66 -21.42
C GLY A 9 42.80 -16.32 -22.14
N THR A 10 43.50 -16.27 -23.29
CA THR A 10 43.61 -15.05 -24.10
C THR A 10 42.25 -14.64 -24.68
N ILE A 11 41.47 -15.60 -25.20
CA ILE A 11 40.12 -15.35 -25.70
C ILE A 11 39.19 -14.87 -24.58
N GLY A 12 39.20 -15.56 -23.43
CA GLY A 12 38.38 -15.21 -22.27
C GLY A 12 38.70 -13.81 -21.74
N ALA A 13 39.98 -13.47 -21.61
CA ALA A 13 40.43 -12.14 -21.20
C ALA A 13 39.96 -11.04 -22.17
N LEU A 14 40.21 -11.19 -23.47
CA LEU A 14 39.85 -10.19 -24.49
C LEU A 14 38.34 -10.00 -24.62
N LEU A 15 37.56 -11.08 -24.65
CA LEU A 15 36.09 -10.98 -24.70
C LEU A 15 35.52 -10.35 -23.43
N SER A 16 36.13 -10.58 -22.27
CA SER A 16 35.65 -10.01 -21.01
C SER A 16 35.63 -8.48 -21.00
N LEU A 17 36.56 -7.82 -21.69
CA LEU A 17 36.61 -6.35 -21.78
C LEU A 17 35.35 -5.79 -22.44
N LEU A 18 34.86 -6.43 -23.50
CA LEU A 18 33.61 -6.05 -24.18
C LEU A 18 32.39 -6.32 -23.30
N CYS A 19 32.37 -7.46 -22.59
CA CYS A 19 31.27 -7.83 -21.70
C CYS A 19 31.16 -6.89 -20.49
N TRP A 20 32.29 -6.53 -19.87
CA TRP A 20 32.36 -5.53 -18.81
C TRP A 20 31.97 -4.14 -19.31
N ALA A 21 32.44 -3.71 -20.49
CA ALA A 21 32.03 -2.44 -21.07
C ALA A 21 30.51 -2.36 -21.32
N SER A 22 29.89 -3.45 -21.80
CA SER A 22 28.43 -3.57 -21.92
C SER A 22 27.73 -3.45 -20.56
N PHE A 23 28.18 -4.24 -19.57
CA PHE A 23 27.59 -4.26 -18.23
C PHE A 23 27.67 -2.90 -17.51
N LEU A 24 28.85 -2.27 -17.54
CA LEU A 24 29.08 -0.96 -16.94
C LEU A 24 28.31 0.15 -17.68
N SER A 25 28.16 0.06 -19.01
CA SER A 25 27.28 0.96 -19.76
C SER A 25 25.81 0.81 -19.34
N GLY A 26 25.33 -0.42 -19.11
CA GLY A 26 24.00 -0.68 -18.58
C GLY A 26 23.80 -0.09 -17.18
N ALA A 27 24.74 -0.34 -16.26
CA ALA A 27 24.70 0.20 -14.90
C ALA A 27 24.75 1.73 -14.88
N TRP A 28 25.56 2.35 -15.75
CA TRP A 28 25.65 3.80 -15.90
C TRP A 28 24.36 4.39 -16.46
N LYS A 29 23.69 3.73 -17.41
CA LYS A 29 22.36 4.15 -17.92
C LYS A 29 21.28 4.07 -16.83
N ILE A 30 21.30 3.05 -15.99
CA ILE A 30 20.41 2.93 -14.82
C ILE A 30 20.67 4.09 -13.85
N GLY A 31 21.93 4.36 -13.49
CA GLY A 31 22.30 5.48 -12.63
C GLY A 31 21.88 6.84 -13.21
N LYS A 32 22.08 7.05 -14.52
CA LYS A 32 21.61 8.23 -15.26
C LYS A 32 20.09 8.38 -15.18
N ALA A 33 19.32 7.34 -15.49
CA ALA A 33 17.85 7.40 -15.45
C ALA A 33 17.34 7.71 -14.04
N VAL A 34 17.95 7.12 -13.00
CA VAL A 34 17.63 7.45 -11.60
C VAL A 34 17.82 8.94 -11.28
N THR A 35 18.79 9.63 -11.90
CA THR A 35 19.01 11.08 -11.71
C THR A 35 18.04 12.01 -12.47
N ILE A 36 17.06 11.48 -13.22
CA ILE A 36 16.01 12.30 -13.84
C ILE A 36 15.03 12.83 -12.79
N GLY A 37 14.67 11.99 -11.82
CA GLY A 37 13.61 12.27 -10.86
C GLY A 37 13.94 13.35 -9.83
N GLN A 38 12.90 13.99 -9.29
CA GLN A 38 13.00 15.08 -8.31
C GLN A 38 13.84 14.73 -7.06
N SER A 39 14.30 15.78 -6.36
CA SER A 39 15.06 15.64 -5.12
C SER A 39 14.28 14.92 -4.01
N ALA A 40 14.98 14.06 -3.26
CA ALA A 40 14.52 13.45 -2.01
C ALA A 40 15.68 13.53 -0.99
N PRO A 41 15.78 14.63 -0.22
CA PRO A 41 16.96 14.92 0.60
C PRO A 41 17.03 14.06 1.89
N ASP A 42 15.87 13.64 2.39
CA ASP A 42 15.67 12.87 3.63
C ASP A 42 16.29 11.46 3.60
N ARG A 43 16.41 10.87 2.40
CA ARG A 43 16.89 9.49 2.21
C ARG A 43 18.36 9.27 2.57
N TRP A 44 19.18 10.32 2.63
CA TRP A 44 20.64 10.20 2.78
C TRP A 44 21.13 10.02 4.22
N ARG A 45 20.31 10.34 5.24
CA ARG A 45 20.67 10.29 6.66
C ARG A 45 19.63 9.49 7.45
N PRO A 46 20.00 8.92 8.62
CA PRO A 46 21.35 8.75 9.16
C PRO A 46 22.08 7.56 8.51
N PHE A 47 23.38 7.71 8.23
CA PHE A 47 24.15 6.70 7.47
C PHE A 47 24.25 5.33 8.15
N PHE A 48 24.73 5.28 9.40
CA PHE A 48 25.02 4.01 10.07
C PHE A 48 23.79 3.13 10.34
N PRO A 49 22.62 3.67 10.78
CA PRO A 49 21.40 2.88 10.91
C PRO A 49 20.93 2.32 9.56
N ARG A 50 20.86 3.15 8.51
CA ARG A 50 20.49 2.73 7.14
C ARG A 50 21.42 1.64 6.60
N PHE A 51 22.73 1.79 6.78
CA PHE A 51 23.72 0.79 6.40
C PHE A 51 23.57 -0.52 7.20
N LYS A 52 23.35 -0.44 8.52
CA LYS A 52 23.07 -1.61 9.37
C LYS A 52 21.81 -2.34 8.90
N THR A 53 20.72 -1.63 8.63
CA THR A 53 19.48 -2.20 8.07
C THR A 53 19.73 -2.91 6.76
N MET A 54 20.42 -2.27 5.81
CA MET A 54 20.79 -2.87 4.53
C MET A 54 21.56 -4.18 4.72
N ILE A 55 22.58 -4.20 5.56
CA ILE A 55 23.37 -5.40 5.85
C ILE A 55 22.54 -6.50 6.55
N VAL A 56 21.66 -6.15 7.48
CA VAL A 56 20.81 -7.11 8.21
C VAL A 56 19.75 -7.73 7.30
N GLU A 57 18.99 -6.93 6.54
CA GLU A 57 17.97 -7.46 5.62
C GLU A 57 18.61 -8.28 4.49
N PHE A 58 19.79 -7.87 4.01
CA PHE A 58 20.58 -8.60 3.02
C PHE A 58 21.06 -9.96 3.56
N ILE A 59 21.90 -9.99 4.59
CA ILE A 59 22.58 -11.22 5.05
C ILE A 59 21.58 -12.23 5.63
N ALA A 60 20.66 -11.78 6.50
CA ALA A 60 19.68 -12.65 7.13
C ALA A 60 18.44 -12.91 6.25
N HIS A 61 18.35 -12.27 5.07
CA HIS A 61 17.25 -12.41 4.11
C HIS A 61 15.86 -12.18 4.74
N THR A 62 15.75 -11.34 5.77
CA THR A 62 14.59 -11.25 6.70
C THR A 62 13.26 -11.15 5.96
N ARG A 63 13.18 -10.23 5.00
CA ARG A 63 11.99 -9.96 4.17
C ARG A 63 11.64 -11.11 3.22
N MET A 64 12.64 -11.81 2.67
CA MET A 64 12.44 -12.95 1.76
C MET A 64 12.08 -14.24 2.52
N ASN A 65 12.68 -14.44 3.69
CA ASN A 65 12.51 -15.60 4.57
C ASN A 65 11.14 -15.69 5.25
N LYS A 66 10.31 -14.63 5.18
CA LYS A 66 8.86 -14.69 5.49
C LYS A 66 8.14 -15.85 4.78
N PHE A 67 8.64 -16.31 3.62
CA PHE A 67 8.12 -17.47 2.90
C PHE A 67 9.15 -18.61 2.90
N ARG A 68 9.15 -19.40 3.98
CA ARG A 68 10.18 -20.39 4.32
C ARG A 68 10.51 -21.37 3.19
N THR A 69 9.55 -21.76 2.34
CA THR A 69 9.77 -22.72 1.23
C THR A 69 10.66 -22.20 0.10
N VAL A 70 10.70 -20.88 -0.13
CA VAL A 70 11.50 -20.23 -1.18
C VAL A 70 12.71 -19.51 -0.60
N GLY A 71 12.62 -19.04 0.65
CA GLY A 71 13.64 -18.21 1.30
C GLY A 71 15.03 -18.84 1.34
N TRP A 72 15.15 -20.09 1.81
CA TRP A 72 16.46 -20.77 1.93
C TRP A 72 17.11 -21.03 0.57
N ALA A 73 16.34 -21.48 -0.43
CA ALA A 73 16.85 -21.75 -1.77
C ALA A 73 17.28 -20.46 -2.49
N HIS A 74 16.55 -19.35 -2.27
CA HIS A 74 16.95 -18.02 -2.73
C HIS A 74 18.21 -17.51 -2.00
N TRP A 75 18.33 -17.75 -0.70
CA TRP A 75 19.51 -17.35 0.08
C TRP A 75 20.77 -18.09 -0.36
N LEU A 76 20.68 -19.42 -0.61
CA LEU A 76 21.79 -20.20 -1.18
C LEU A 76 22.23 -19.65 -2.55
N VAL A 77 21.28 -19.31 -3.44
CA VAL A 77 21.58 -18.71 -4.74
C VAL A 77 22.16 -17.30 -4.63
N MET A 78 21.68 -16.49 -3.67
CA MET A 78 22.23 -15.14 -3.43
C MET A 78 23.66 -15.19 -2.93
N ILE A 79 23.92 -15.99 -1.88
CA ILE A 79 25.25 -16.15 -1.28
C ILE A 79 26.18 -16.83 -2.30
N GLY A 80 25.70 -17.83 -3.01
CA GLY A 80 26.37 -18.48 -4.13
C GLY A 80 26.79 -17.51 -5.23
N PHE A 81 25.90 -16.63 -5.69
CA PHE A 81 26.22 -15.64 -6.72
C PHE A 81 27.22 -14.59 -6.25
N LEU A 82 27.05 -14.04 -5.04
CA LEU A 82 27.87 -12.92 -4.57
C LEU A 82 29.21 -13.35 -3.97
N ALA A 83 29.23 -14.37 -3.11
CA ALA A 83 30.47 -14.91 -2.57
C ALA A 83 31.17 -15.86 -3.55
N GLY A 84 30.43 -16.50 -4.47
CA GLY A 84 31.00 -17.33 -5.54
C GLY A 84 31.66 -16.53 -6.67
N ALA A 85 31.38 -15.22 -6.78
CA ALA A 85 31.98 -14.34 -7.79
C ALA A 85 33.52 -14.38 -7.78
N GLN A 86 34.17 -14.54 -6.62
CA GLN A 86 35.63 -14.68 -6.56
C GLN A 86 36.14 -15.99 -7.16
N PHE A 87 35.36 -17.09 -7.10
CA PHE A 87 35.70 -18.33 -7.79
C PHE A 87 35.42 -18.26 -9.30
N TRP A 88 34.53 -17.36 -9.74
CA TRP A 88 34.39 -17.02 -11.16
C TRP A 88 35.58 -16.18 -11.64
N PHE A 89 36.04 -15.20 -10.86
CA PHE A 89 37.30 -14.51 -11.13
C PHE A 89 38.51 -15.46 -11.12
N MET A 90 38.54 -16.48 -10.25
CA MET A 90 39.55 -17.53 -10.25
C MET A 90 39.62 -18.30 -11.57
N ALA A 91 38.50 -18.42 -12.29
CA ALA A 91 38.45 -19.08 -13.59
C ALA A 91 39.32 -18.38 -14.65
N TYR A 92 39.56 -17.07 -14.56
CA TYR A 92 40.54 -16.38 -15.43
C TYR A 92 41.92 -17.04 -15.30
N GLY A 93 42.44 -17.21 -14.08
CA GLY A 93 43.71 -17.89 -13.86
C GLY A 93 43.69 -19.33 -14.35
N GLN A 94 42.62 -20.07 -14.02
CA GLN A 94 42.47 -21.49 -14.34
C GLN A 94 42.31 -21.79 -15.85
N THR A 95 41.94 -20.81 -16.67
CA THR A 95 42.00 -20.94 -18.13
C THR A 95 43.43 -20.97 -18.68
N PHE A 96 44.40 -20.28 -18.04
CA PHE A 96 45.81 -20.33 -18.42
C PHE A 96 46.57 -21.48 -17.73
N ASP A 97 46.41 -21.57 -16.41
CA ASP A 97 47.05 -22.58 -15.56
C ASP A 97 46.02 -23.30 -14.68
N PRO A 98 45.66 -24.55 -14.98
CA PRO A 98 44.55 -25.28 -14.36
C PRO A 98 44.48 -25.25 -12.83
N THR A 99 45.64 -25.31 -12.18
CA THR A 99 45.81 -25.37 -10.72
C THR A 99 45.85 -24.00 -10.05
N TRP A 100 45.63 -22.91 -10.79
CA TRP A 100 45.68 -21.55 -10.24
C TRP A 100 44.62 -21.32 -9.16
N SER A 101 45.08 -20.84 -8.01
CA SER A 101 44.27 -20.41 -6.87
C SER A 101 44.69 -19.01 -6.43
N TRP A 102 43.88 -18.32 -5.61
CA TRP A 102 44.27 -16.99 -5.11
C TRP A 102 45.48 -17.09 -4.17
N PRO A 103 46.48 -16.19 -4.30
CA PRO A 103 47.64 -16.20 -3.43
C PRO A 103 47.23 -16.00 -1.96
N PHE A 104 47.97 -16.64 -1.06
CA PHE A 104 47.80 -16.64 0.41
C PHE A 104 46.50 -17.27 0.96
N ILE A 105 45.41 -17.34 0.19
CA ILE A 105 44.13 -17.90 0.66
C ILE A 105 43.70 -19.18 -0.06
N GLY A 106 44.16 -19.43 -1.29
CA GLY A 106 43.70 -20.54 -2.14
C GLY A 106 43.80 -21.90 -1.46
N GLU A 107 45.01 -22.26 -1.01
CA GLU A 107 45.31 -23.55 -0.37
C GLU A 107 44.79 -23.68 1.08
N THR A 108 43.94 -22.75 1.56
CA THR A 108 43.46 -22.77 2.95
C THR A 108 42.18 -23.61 3.09
N TRP A 109 42.09 -24.37 4.18
CA TRP A 109 40.97 -25.29 4.42
C TRP A 109 39.58 -24.62 4.35
N TRP A 110 39.48 -23.35 4.79
CA TRP A 110 38.22 -22.61 4.79
C TRP A 110 37.86 -22.09 3.40
N PHE A 111 38.84 -21.85 2.52
CA PHE A 111 38.63 -21.47 1.13
C PHE A 111 38.15 -22.67 0.31
N HIS A 112 38.80 -23.83 0.45
CA HIS A 112 38.37 -25.10 -0.14
C HIS A 112 36.95 -25.49 0.29
N LEU A 113 36.67 -25.46 1.60
CA LEU A 113 35.34 -25.73 2.15
C LEU A 113 34.31 -24.68 1.70
N GLY A 114 34.73 -23.42 1.54
CA GLY A 114 33.92 -22.36 0.97
C GLY A 114 33.47 -22.66 -0.47
N ASP A 115 34.39 -23.11 -1.33
CA ASP A 115 34.08 -23.49 -2.72
C ASP A 115 33.11 -24.68 -2.77
N GLU A 116 33.28 -25.65 -1.87
CA GLU A 116 32.37 -26.79 -1.73
C GLU A 116 30.94 -26.35 -1.40
N ILE A 117 30.79 -25.56 -0.33
CA ILE A 117 29.50 -25.11 0.18
C ILE A 117 28.84 -24.16 -0.81
N LEU A 118 29.59 -23.26 -1.45
CA LEU A 118 29.07 -22.30 -2.41
C LEU A 118 28.71 -22.96 -3.75
N GLY A 119 29.56 -23.84 -4.29
CA GLY A 119 29.28 -24.55 -5.54
C GLY A 119 28.07 -25.48 -5.41
N VAL A 120 28.12 -26.42 -4.46
CA VAL A 120 27.02 -27.37 -4.23
C VAL A 120 25.75 -26.66 -3.75
N GLY A 121 25.88 -25.68 -2.85
CA GLY A 121 24.76 -24.88 -2.37
C GLY A 121 24.05 -24.09 -3.48
N THR A 122 24.81 -23.52 -4.42
CA THR A 122 24.25 -22.84 -5.60
C THR A 122 23.45 -23.82 -6.46
N VAL A 123 24.00 -25.00 -6.78
CA VAL A 123 23.33 -26.00 -7.61
C VAL A 123 22.04 -26.51 -6.94
N VAL A 124 22.09 -26.85 -5.66
CA VAL A 124 20.90 -27.30 -4.90
C VAL A 124 19.85 -26.19 -4.81
N GLY A 125 20.27 -24.94 -4.53
CA GLY A 125 19.40 -23.79 -4.46
C GLY A 125 18.70 -23.49 -5.79
N ILE A 126 19.46 -23.40 -6.90
CA ILE A 126 18.90 -23.04 -8.20
C ILE A 126 18.04 -24.17 -8.78
N ALA A 127 18.44 -25.44 -8.64
CA ALA A 127 17.60 -26.57 -9.05
C ALA A 127 16.26 -26.57 -8.28
N THR A 128 16.29 -26.28 -6.97
CA THR A 128 15.07 -26.13 -6.16
C THR A 128 14.19 -24.98 -6.67
N LEU A 129 14.76 -23.81 -7.00
CA LEU A 129 14.01 -22.68 -7.54
C LEU A 129 13.43 -22.96 -8.94
N MET A 130 14.17 -23.64 -9.81
CA MET A 130 13.70 -24.06 -11.15
C MET A 130 12.53 -25.05 -11.04
N ILE A 131 12.63 -26.05 -10.15
CA ILE A 131 11.54 -26.99 -9.85
C ILE A 131 10.31 -26.22 -9.32
N ILE A 132 10.51 -25.32 -8.35
CA ILE A 132 9.43 -24.47 -7.82
C ILE A 132 8.80 -23.62 -8.93
N ARG A 133 9.58 -23.06 -9.86
CA ARG A 133 9.05 -22.30 -11.01
C ARG A 133 8.22 -23.18 -11.93
N GLN A 134 8.67 -24.39 -12.27
CA GLN A 134 7.90 -25.28 -13.14
C GLN A 134 6.61 -25.77 -12.50
N LEU A 135 6.63 -26.07 -11.20
CA LEU A 135 5.43 -26.42 -10.42
C LEU A 135 4.45 -25.26 -10.24
N ASN A 136 4.92 -24.00 -10.30
CA ASN A 136 4.11 -22.78 -10.18
C ASN A 136 3.99 -22.02 -11.51
N HIS A 137 4.22 -22.68 -12.65
CA HIS A 137 4.22 -22.03 -13.96
C HIS A 137 2.80 -21.54 -14.33
N PRO A 138 2.63 -20.38 -14.99
CA PRO A 138 1.37 -19.96 -15.58
C PRO A 138 1.01 -20.78 -16.84
N ARG A 139 0.92 -22.11 -16.69
CA ARG A 139 0.08 -22.99 -17.52
C ARG A 139 -1.38 -22.97 -17.02
N LEU A 140 -1.63 -22.24 -15.94
CA LEU A 140 -2.92 -21.89 -15.34
C LEU A 140 -3.42 -20.54 -15.89
N PRO A 141 -4.73 -20.22 -15.80
CA PRO A 141 -5.32 -18.98 -16.33
C PRO A 141 -4.60 -17.70 -15.90
N ALA A 142 -4.43 -16.77 -16.85
CA ALA A 142 -3.51 -15.64 -16.72
C ALA A 142 -3.80 -14.75 -15.49
N ARG A 143 -5.06 -14.50 -15.09
CA ARG A 143 -5.36 -13.67 -13.92
C ARG A 143 -5.09 -14.34 -12.55
N LEU A 144 -4.93 -15.65 -12.48
CA LEU A 144 -4.71 -16.37 -11.20
C LEU A 144 -3.23 -16.54 -10.83
N SER A 145 -2.29 -16.41 -11.77
CA SER A 145 -0.87 -16.55 -11.47
C SER A 145 -0.23 -15.24 -11.00
N ARG A 146 0.52 -15.29 -9.89
CA ARG A 146 1.37 -14.17 -9.43
C ARG A 146 2.44 -13.75 -10.46
N PHE A 147 2.79 -14.65 -11.38
CA PHE A 147 3.75 -14.40 -12.44
C PHE A 147 3.11 -13.85 -13.72
N SER A 148 1.81 -13.57 -13.74
CA SER A 148 1.12 -12.96 -14.88
C SER A 148 1.76 -11.64 -15.28
N GLY A 149 2.19 -11.51 -16.53
CA GLY A 149 2.95 -10.34 -17.02
C GLY A 149 4.41 -10.23 -16.53
N SER A 150 4.96 -11.21 -15.79
CA SER A 150 6.41 -11.27 -15.52
C SER A 150 7.17 -11.75 -16.76
N LYS A 151 8.37 -11.22 -17.02
CA LYS A 151 9.19 -11.57 -18.19
C LYS A 151 9.90 -12.91 -17.98
N PHE A 152 9.34 -13.99 -18.52
CA PHE A 152 9.85 -15.37 -18.33
C PHE A 152 11.18 -15.65 -19.01
N GLY A 153 11.42 -15.15 -20.24
CA GLY A 153 12.69 -15.33 -20.95
C GLY A 153 13.91 -14.87 -20.13
N PRO A 154 13.91 -13.63 -19.60
CA PRO A 154 14.92 -13.15 -18.67
C PRO A 154 15.11 -14.06 -17.44
N ALA A 155 14.02 -14.53 -16.82
CA ALA A 155 14.08 -15.40 -15.65
C ALA A 155 14.75 -16.75 -15.96
N TYR A 156 14.42 -17.37 -17.09
CA TYR A 156 15.07 -18.61 -17.53
C TYR A 156 16.53 -18.42 -17.93
N PHE A 157 16.88 -17.29 -18.56
CA PHE A 157 18.27 -16.95 -18.84
C PHE A 157 19.10 -16.85 -17.55
N VAL A 158 18.56 -16.23 -16.49
CA VAL A 158 19.23 -16.25 -15.17
C VAL A 158 19.40 -17.67 -14.65
N GLU A 159 18.34 -18.48 -14.67
CA GLU A 159 18.35 -19.81 -14.08
C GLU A 159 19.35 -20.75 -14.77
N TRP A 160 19.48 -20.66 -16.09
CA TRP A 160 20.51 -21.36 -16.84
C TRP A 160 21.93 -20.87 -16.53
N VAL A 161 22.15 -19.56 -16.43
CA VAL A 161 23.47 -19.02 -16.05
C VAL A 161 23.86 -19.47 -14.65
N VAL A 162 23.00 -19.29 -13.64
CA VAL A 162 23.31 -19.65 -12.24
C VAL A 162 23.53 -21.16 -12.08
N LEU A 163 22.77 -22.00 -12.80
CA LEU A 163 23.02 -23.44 -12.84
C LEU A 163 24.36 -23.78 -13.49
N THR A 164 24.72 -23.10 -14.59
CA THR A 164 26.01 -23.29 -15.28
C THR A 164 27.19 -22.84 -14.41
N GLU A 165 27.08 -21.72 -13.71
CA GLU A 165 28.10 -21.24 -12.76
C GLU A 165 28.30 -22.21 -11.60
N GLY A 166 27.21 -22.67 -10.96
CA GLY A 166 27.28 -23.61 -9.84
C GLY A 166 27.88 -24.96 -10.24
N ILE A 167 27.46 -25.51 -11.40
CA ILE A 167 28.07 -26.72 -11.97
C ILE A 167 29.53 -26.46 -12.36
N GLY A 168 29.84 -25.29 -12.91
CA GLY A 168 31.19 -24.86 -13.27
C GLY A 168 32.13 -24.80 -12.06
N MET A 169 31.67 -24.29 -10.92
CA MET A 169 32.42 -24.36 -9.65
C MET A 169 32.75 -25.81 -9.28
N VAL A 170 31.73 -26.67 -9.21
CA VAL A 170 31.87 -28.08 -8.83
C VAL A 170 32.80 -28.85 -9.78
N LEU A 171 32.68 -28.66 -11.10
CA LEU A 171 33.48 -29.35 -12.11
C LEU A 171 34.93 -28.84 -12.19
N VAL A 172 35.15 -27.53 -12.08
CA VAL A 172 36.52 -26.97 -12.04
C VAL A 172 37.25 -27.46 -10.80
N LYS A 173 36.61 -27.38 -9.61
CA LYS A 173 37.20 -27.86 -8.35
C LYS A 173 37.49 -29.36 -8.41
N ALA A 174 36.50 -30.19 -8.76
CA ALA A 174 36.69 -31.64 -8.89
C ALA A 174 37.78 -32.00 -9.92
N GLY A 175 37.89 -31.22 -11.01
CA GLY A 175 38.97 -31.36 -11.98
C GLY A 175 40.35 -31.07 -11.37
N VAL A 176 40.53 -29.98 -10.63
CA VAL A 176 41.80 -29.67 -9.93
C VAL A 176 42.16 -30.77 -8.93
N LEU A 177 41.20 -31.21 -8.11
CA LEU A 177 41.38 -32.28 -7.13
C LEU A 177 41.75 -33.63 -7.77
N SER A 178 41.41 -33.87 -9.05
CA SER A 178 41.87 -35.06 -9.78
C SER A 178 43.36 -35.05 -10.12
N LEU A 179 44.02 -33.87 -10.05
CA LEU A 179 45.48 -33.71 -10.19
C LEU A 179 46.19 -33.66 -8.84
N THR A 180 45.63 -32.98 -7.85
CA THR A 180 46.29 -32.66 -6.57
C THR A 180 45.89 -33.56 -5.40
N GLY A 181 44.83 -34.37 -5.55
CA GLY A 181 44.19 -35.10 -4.46
C GLY A 181 43.10 -34.27 -3.76
N HIS A 182 42.36 -34.91 -2.84
CA HIS A 182 41.22 -34.29 -2.14
C HIS A 182 41.22 -34.63 -0.64
N SER A 183 40.67 -33.73 0.18
CA SER A 183 40.43 -33.98 1.61
C SER A 183 38.96 -34.34 1.84
N THR A 184 38.71 -35.40 2.62
CA THR A 184 37.34 -35.86 2.92
C THR A 184 36.54 -34.91 3.81
N TRP A 185 37.19 -33.89 4.38
CA TRP A 185 36.56 -32.87 5.22
C TRP A 185 36.18 -31.61 4.43
N THR A 186 37.07 -31.14 3.55
CA THR A 186 36.89 -29.91 2.75
C THR A 186 36.22 -30.16 1.40
N ASP A 187 36.33 -31.38 0.87
CA ASP A 187 35.94 -31.75 -0.48
C ASP A 187 35.04 -33.02 -0.52
N PRO A 188 34.05 -33.18 0.39
CA PRO A 188 33.28 -34.42 0.56
C PRO A 188 32.46 -34.84 -0.66
N ILE A 189 32.13 -33.93 -1.58
CA ILE A 189 31.35 -34.19 -2.81
C ILE A 189 32.26 -34.02 -4.03
N THR A 190 32.98 -32.90 -4.17
CA THR A 190 33.87 -32.67 -5.32
C THR A 190 35.03 -33.66 -5.35
N GLY A 191 35.54 -34.10 -4.19
CA GLY A 191 36.52 -35.17 -4.07
C GLY A 191 36.00 -36.58 -4.41
N GLN A 192 34.67 -36.79 -4.49
CA GLN A 192 34.10 -38.03 -5.05
C GLN A 192 34.01 -37.94 -6.58
N ILE A 193 33.60 -36.77 -7.09
CA ILE A 193 33.54 -36.47 -8.52
C ILE A 193 34.96 -36.53 -9.13
N ALA A 194 35.97 -36.06 -8.41
CA ALA A 194 37.40 -36.11 -8.78
C ALA A 194 37.95 -37.53 -9.00
N LYS A 195 37.29 -38.58 -8.48
CA LYS A 195 37.66 -40.00 -8.72
C LYS A 195 37.11 -40.56 -10.03
N ILE A 196 36.20 -39.83 -10.67
CA ILE A 196 35.47 -40.24 -11.87
C ILE A 196 35.86 -39.34 -13.06
N ILE A 197 36.18 -38.07 -12.81
CA ILE A 197 36.78 -37.16 -13.80
C ILE A 197 38.25 -37.56 -14.05
N PRO A 198 38.70 -37.68 -15.32
CA PRO A 198 40.09 -38.01 -15.62
C PRO A 198 41.02 -36.84 -15.30
N ALA A 199 42.18 -37.16 -14.71
CA ALA A 199 43.29 -36.26 -14.41
C ALA A 199 43.84 -35.58 -15.68
N ASN A 200 43.25 -34.44 -16.08
CA ASN A 200 43.51 -33.80 -17.37
C ASN A 200 43.48 -32.27 -17.29
N VAL A 201 44.67 -31.67 -17.39
CA VAL A 201 44.91 -30.22 -17.44
C VAL A 201 44.05 -29.47 -18.47
N THR A 202 43.84 -30.05 -19.66
CA THR A 202 43.04 -29.42 -20.72
C THR A 202 41.55 -29.42 -20.36
N LEU A 203 41.06 -30.49 -19.73
CA LEU A 203 39.65 -30.59 -19.33
C LEU A 203 39.30 -29.55 -18.26
N ILE A 204 40.20 -29.31 -17.30
CA ILE A 204 40.05 -28.28 -16.26
C ILE A 204 39.98 -26.87 -16.89
N SER A 205 40.91 -26.52 -17.78
CA SER A 205 40.87 -25.21 -18.45
C SER A 205 39.66 -25.06 -19.38
N ILE A 206 39.10 -26.15 -19.92
CA ILE A 206 37.81 -26.12 -20.64
C ILE A 206 36.65 -25.85 -19.68
N PHE A 207 36.58 -26.53 -18.52
CA PHE A 207 35.55 -26.22 -17.51
C PHE A 207 35.65 -24.78 -17.00
N ALA A 208 36.88 -24.30 -16.75
CA ALA A 208 37.15 -22.92 -16.35
C ALA A 208 36.74 -21.93 -17.46
N PHE A 209 37.01 -22.23 -18.73
CA PHE A 209 36.62 -21.40 -19.86
C PHE A 209 35.10 -21.35 -20.05
N VAL A 210 34.39 -22.48 -19.93
CA VAL A 210 32.92 -22.53 -20.03
C VAL A 210 32.28 -21.69 -18.92
N LYS A 211 32.74 -21.87 -17.67
CA LYS A 211 32.33 -21.08 -16.49
C LYS A 211 32.63 -19.58 -16.67
N LEU A 212 33.83 -19.24 -17.13
CA LEU A 212 34.21 -17.86 -17.40
C LEU A 212 33.26 -17.24 -18.43
N MET A 213 33.00 -17.96 -19.53
CA MET A 213 32.17 -17.50 -20.64
C MET A 213 30.67 -17.42 -20.31
N SER A 214 30.11 -18.26 -19.43
CA SER A 214 28.72 -18.09 -18.97
C SER A 214 28.53 -16.75 -18.24
N GLY A 215 29.46 -16.37 -17.36
CA GLY A 215 29.49 -15.04 -16.75
C GLY A 215 29.75 -13.90 -17.76
N MET A 216 30.55 -14.11 -18.81
CA MET A 216 30.73 -13.09 -19.87
C MET A 216 29.43 -12.86 -20.67
N VAL A 217 28.72 -13.93 -21.04
CA VAL A 217 27.42 -13.85 -21.70
C VAL A 217 26.39 -13.17 -20.79
N TRP A 218 26.39 -13.48 -19.49
CA TRP A 218 25.58 -12.80 -18.49
C TRP A 218 25.84 -11.29 -18.45
N LEU A 219 27.09 -10.86 -18.25
CA LEU A 219 27.49 -9.46 -18.20
C LEU A 219 27.07 -8.70 -19.47
N PHE A 220 27.36 -9.28 -20.65
CA PHE A 220 27.01 -8.66 -21.92
C PHE A 220 25.50 -8.49 -22.10
N VAL A 221 24.72 -9.57 -21.93
CA VAL A 221 23.27 -9.57 -22.16
C VAL A 221 22.56 -8.68 -21.15
N VAL A 222 22.90 -8.75 -19.86
CA VAL A 222 22.29 -7.93 -18.81
C VAL A 222 22.63 -6.45 -18.99
N GLY A 223 23.87 -6.13 -19.39
CA GLY A 223 24.29 -4.77 -19.75
C GLY A 223 23.49 -4.14 -20.88
N ARG A 224 23.03 -4.95 -21.85
CA ARG A 224 22.14 -4.49 -22.94
C ARG A 224 20.66 -4.43 -22.56
N ASN A 225 20.26 -5.00 -21.43
CA ASN A 225 18.85 -5.19 -21.03
C ASN A 225 18.58 -4.58 -19.65
N ILE A 226 18.61 -3.25 -19.57
CA ILE A 226 18.48 -2.50 -18.30
C ILE A 226 17.12 -2.67 -17.59
N THR A 227 16.05 -3.00 -18.31
CA THR A 227 14.71 -3.27 -17.73
C THR A 227 14.52 -4.71 -17.24
N TRP A 228 15.53 -5.58 -17.28
CA TRP A 228 15.43 -6.93 -16.72
C TRP A 228 15.59 -6.90 -15.19
N GLY A 229 14.55 -6.49 -14.46
CA GLY A 229 14.59 -6.38 -12.99
C GLY A 229 14.90 -7.70 -12.26
N VAL A 230 14.55 -8.85 -12.85
CA VAL A 230 14.97 -10.18 -12.36
C VAL A 230 16.49 -10.39 -12.45
N ALA A 231 17.20 -9.68 -13.31
CA ALA A 231 18.66 -9.67 -13.38
C ALA A 231 19.27 -8.57 -12.49
N TRP A 232 18.76 -7.34 -12.59
CA TRP A 232 19.37 -6.15 -11.97
C TRP A 232 19.19 -6.01 -10.46
N HIS A 233 18.19 -6.66 -9.84
CA HIS A 233 17.96 -6.52 -8.40
C HIS A 233 19.14 -6.98 -7.51
N ARG A 234 20.08 -7.80 -8.01
CA ARG A 234 21.31 -8.15 -7.27
C ARG A 234 22.26 -6.97 -7.09
N PHE A 235 22.00 -5.86 -7.78
CA PHE A 235 22.74 -4.62 -7.68
C PHE A 235 21.84 -3.50 -7.16
N SER A 236 20.60 -3.36 -7.65
CA SER A 236 19.69 -2.29 -7.23
C SER A 236 18.98 -2.50 -5.89
N ALA A 237 18.86 -3.74 -5.37
CA ALA A 237 18.26 -3.97 -4.05
C ALA A 237 19.07 -3.34 -2.90
N PHE A 238 20.40 -3.34 -3.00
CA PHE A 238 21.28 -2.75 -1.98
C PHE A 238 20.99 -1.25 -1.75
N PRO A 239 21.11 -0.36 -2.75
CA PRO A 239 20.77 1.05 -2.57
C PRO A 239 19.29 1.23 -2.23
N ASN A 240 18.36 0.45 -2.78
CA ASN A 240 16.93 0.66 -2.46
C ASN A 240 16.59 0.36 -0.99
N ILE A 241 17.21 -0.68 -0.40
CA ILE A 241 17.07 -1.00 1.02
C ILE A 241 17.82 0.00 1.92
N TYR A 242 18.94 0.57 1.46
CA TYR A 242 19.63 1.65 2.17
C TYR A 242 18.81 2.96 2.16
N PHE A 243 18.22 3.31 1.01
CA PHE A 243 17.45 4.53 0.78
C PHE A 243 15.93 4.39 1.04
N LYS A 244 15.51 3.41 1.86
CA LYS A 244 14.11 3.27 2.33
C LYS A 244 13.54 4.59 2.84
N ARG A 245 12.21 4.73 2.81
CA ARG A 245 11.50 5.83 3.47
C ARG A 245 11.86 5.90 4.97
N GLU A 246 11.58 4.82 5.71
CA GLU A 246 11.80 4.77 7.16
C GLU A 246 13.28 4.58 7.54
N ALA A 247 13.79 5.46 8.40
CA ALA A 247 15.19 5.50 8.81
C ALA A 247 15.58 4.42 9.85
N ASP A 248 14.61 3.83 10.54
CA ASP A 248 14.78 2.69 11.45
C ASP A 248 14.90 1.35 10.70
N GLY A 249 14.56 1.34 9.40
CA GLY A 249 14.52 0.15 8.57
C GLY A 249 13.15 -0.52 8.46
N GLY A 250 12.09 0.13 8.92
CA GLY A 250 10.70 -0.29 8.72
C GLY A 250 10.29 -0.49 7.26
N VAL A 251 9.00 -0.70 7.04
CA VAL A 251 8.40 -0.67 5.69
C VAL A 251 7.75 0.68 5.48
N ALA A 252 7.75 1.19 4.24
CA ALA A 252 7.10 2.46 3.87
C ALA A 252 5.56 2.43 4.02
N LEU A 253 5.08 2.42 5.27
CA LEU A 253 3.69 2.41 5.74
C LEU A 253 3.59 3.17 7.07
N GLY A 254 2.40 3.21 7.68
CA GLY A 254 2.09 4.17 8.74
C GLY A 254 1.49 5.41 8.10
N ALA A 255 2.19 6.54 8.21
CA ALA A 255 1.86 7.76 7.49
C ALA A 255 1.88 7.59 5.96
N ALA A 256 1.05 8.35 5.25
CA ALA A 256 1.35 8.76 3.89
C ALA A 256 2.60 9.65 3.86
N LYS A 257 3.41 9.51 2.82
CA LYS A 257 4.38 10.53 2.42
C LYS A 257 3.63 11.86 2.19
N PRO A 258 4.10 13.01 2.72
CA PRO A 258 3.55 14.33 2.38
C PRO A 258 3.55 14.58 0.86
N MET A 259 2.75 15.53 0.39
CA MET A 259 2.92 16.04 -0.98
C MET A 259 4.26 16.77 -1.07
N MET A 260 5.02 16.52 -2.15
CA MET A 260 6.39 17.02 -2.31
C MET A 260 6.56 17.63 -3.70
N SER A 261 7.23 18.79 -3.76
CA SER A 261 7.73 19.37 -5.01
C SER A 261 9.18 19.83 -4.80
N ASN A 262 10.04 19.51 -5.78
CA ASN A 262 11.46 19.90 -5.81
C ASN A 262 12.26 19.52 -4.54
N GLY A 263 11.79 18.53 -3.76
CA GLY A 263 12.37 18.10 -2.49
C GLY A 263 11.90 18.86 -1.24
N LYS A 264 10.97 19.81 -1.37
CA LYS A 264 10.24 20.44 -0.26
C LYS A 264 8.92 19.72 0.01
N VAL A 265 8.40 19.84 1.23
CA VAL A 265 6.99 19.50 1.57
C VAL A 265 6.09 20.63 1.09
N LEU A 266 4.96 20.32 0.47
CA LEU A 266 3.95 21.33 0.10
C LEU A 266 2.85 21.46 1.16
N ASP A 267 2.55 22.70 1.51
CA ASP A 267 1.44 23.11 2.37
C ASP A 267 0.67 24.28 1.74
N MET A 268 -0.44 24.70 2.35
CA MET A 268 -1.27 25.80 1.85
C MET A 268 -0.62 27.20 1.92
N GLU A 269 0.48 27.37 2.65
CA GLU A 269 1.18 28.65 2.75
C GLU A 269 2.35 28.76 1.76
N ASN A 270 2.96 27.63 1.40
CA ASN A 270 4.22 27.57 0.66
C ASN A 270 4.10 27.17 -0.82
N VAL A 271 2.93 26.70 -1.26
CA VAL A 271 2.70 26.22 -2.63
C VAL A 271 2.66 27.36 -3.66
N ASP A 272 3.45 27.22 -4.73
CA ASP A 272 3.39 28.07 -5.91
C ASP A 272 2.77 27.29 -7.10
N PRO A 273 1.50 27.55 -7.50
CA PRO A 273 0.83 26.77 -8.54
C PRO A 273 1.43 26.94 -9.94
N ASP A 274 2.26 27.96 -10.17
CA ASP A 274 2.95 28.18 -11.46
C ASP A 274 4.29 27.42 -11.53
N VAL A 275 4.77 26.84 -10.41
CA VAL A 275 6.12 26.27 -10.27
C VAL A 275 6.16 24.88 -9.61
N ASP A 276 5.22 24.55 -8.74
CA ASP A 276 5.21 23.33 -7.93
C ASP A 276 4.30 22.22 -8.47
N ASN A 277 4.87 21.00 -8.54
CA ASN A 277 4.13 19.82 -9.01
C ASN A 277 3.23 19.26 -7.90
N LEU A 278 1.91 19.39 -8.06
CA LEU A 278 0.90 18.95 -7.08
C LEU A 278 0.63 17.43 -7.16
N GLY A 279 1.67 16.64 -6.91
CA GLY A 279 1.66 15.19 -7.12
C GLY A 279 2.57 14.78 -8.28
N VAL A 280 2.17 13.73 -9.01
CA VAL A 280 2.93 13.16 -10.13
C VAL A 280 2.01 12.96 -11.33
N GLY A 281 2.19 13.79 -12.36
CA GLY A 281 1.52 13.65 -13.66
C GLY A 281 2.42 13.14 -14.76
N ARG A 282 3.75 13.22 -14.57
CA ARG A 282 4.78 12.83 -15.54
C ARG A 282 5.91 12.05 -14.88
N MET A 283 6.68 11.35 -15.70
CA MET A 283 7.69 10.41 -15.20
C MET A 283 8.83 11.12 -14.44
N GLU A 284 9.18 12.34 -14.83
CA GLU A 284 10.17 13.19 -14.16
C GLU A 284 9.69 13.79 -12.82
N ASP A 285 8.38 13.75 -12.52
CA ASP A 285 7.86 14.26 -11.25
C ASP A 285 8.15 13.30 -10.09
N PHE A 286 8.23 11.99 -10.37
CA PHE A 286 8.68 11.03 -9.39
C PHE A 286 10.07 11.39 -8.89
N SER A 287 10.28 11.35 -7.58
CA SER A 287 11.62 11.50 -7.00
C SER A 287 12.60 10.45 -7.55
N TRP A 288 13.91 10.72 -7.47
CA TRP A 288 14.94 9.75 -7.84
C TRP A 288 14.80 8.39 -7.11
N LYS A 289 14.24 8.37 -5.89
CA LYS A 289 13.91 7.11 -5.18
C LYS A 289 12.74 6.35 -5.81
N GLY A 290 11.79 7.04 -6.44
CA GLY A 290 10.78 6.40 -7.29
C GLY A 290 11.40 5.70 -8.50
N TRP A 291 12.26 6.40 -9.24
CA TRP A 291 13.02 5.80 -10.35
C TRP A 291 13.88 4.59 -9.91
N LEU A 292 14.47 4.64 -8.71
CA LEU A 292 15.20 3.52 -8.12
C LEU A 292 14.27 2.35 -7.77
N ASP A 293 13.10 2.60 -7.17
CA ASP A 293 12.07 1.59 -6.88
C ASP A 293 11.64 0.83 -8.14
N PHE A 294 11.32 1.57 -9.21
CA PHE A 294 10.91 1.00 -10.50
C PHE A 294 12.04 0.12 -11.08
N SER A 295 13.28 0.61 -11.00
CA SER A 295 14.51 -0.12 -11.38
C SER A 295 14.86 -1.32 -10.49
N THR A 296 14.22 -1.46 -9.33
CA THR A 296 14.46 -2.53 -8.34
C THR A 296 13.37 -3.62 -8.38
N CYS A 297 12.34 -3.47 -9.22
CA CYS A 297 11.25 -4.43 -9.33
C CYS A 297 11.73 -5.84 -9.77
N THR A 298 11.77 -6.77 -8.82
CA THR A 298 12.18 -8.18 -8.98
C THR A 298 11.26 -9.03 -9.86
N GLU A 299 10.12 -8.49 -10.30
CA GLU A 299 9.02 -9.18 -11.00
C GLU A 299 8.47 -10.45 -10.28
N CYS A 300 8.74 -10.61 -8.98
CA CYS A 300 8.46 -11.84 -8.22
C CYS A 300 6.97 -12.09 -7.90
N GLY A 301 6.10 -11.09 -8.07
CA GLY A 301 4.66 -11.22 -7.89
C GLY A 301 4.15 -11.32 -6.45
N ARG A 302 5.00 -11.14 -5.42
CA ARG A 302 4.56 -11.17 -4.01
C ARG A 302 3.48 -10.11 -3.74
N CYS A 303 3.77 -8.85 -4.07
CA CYS A 303 2.84 -7.73 -3.96
C CYS A 303 1.53 -7.91 -4.76
N GLN A 304 1.59 -8.57 -5.92
CA GLN A 304 0.43 -8.93 -6.74
C GLN A 304 -0.44 -9.99 -6.08
N SER A 305 0.16 -11.11 -5.62
CA SER A 305 -0.57 -12.21 -4.98
C SER A 305 -1.22 -11.86 -3.63
N GLN A 306 -0.84 -10.73 -3.04
CA GLN A 306 -1.36 -10.23 -1.77
C GLN A 306 -2.21 -8.95 -1.95
N CYS A 307 -2.36 -8.46 -3.18
CA CYS A 307 -3.23 -7.33 -3.50
C CYS A 307 -4.70 -7.79 -3.46
N PRO A 308 -5.58 -7.14 -2.66
CA PRO A 308 -6.99 -7.51 -2.60
C PRO A 308 -7.69 -7.27 -3.95
N ALA A 309 -7.34 -6.18 -4.67
CA ALA A 309 -7.90 -5.84 -5.96
C ALA A 309 -7.57 -6.88 -7.05
N TRP A 310 -6.29 -7.27 -7.18
CA TRP A 310 -5.88 -8.33 -8.12
C TRP A 310 -6.63 -9.64 -7.83
N ASN A 311 -6.67 -10.06 -6.57
CA ASN A 311 -7.29 -11.31 -6.15
C ASN A 311 -8.82 -11.34 -6.33
N THR A 312 -9.48 -10.18 -6.50
CA THR A 312 -10.91 -10.08 -6.82
C THR A 312 -11.21 -9.71 -8.28
N GLY A 313 -10.20 -9.65 -9.14
CA GLY A 313 -10.38 -9.45 -10.59
C GLY A 313 -10.47 -8.00 -11.04
N LYS A 314 -9.95 -7.05 -10.25
CA LYS A 314 -9.73 -5.66 -10.66
C LYS A 314 -8.42 -5.51 -11.44
N PRO A 315 -8.23 -4.46 -12.25
CA PRO A 315 -7.03 -4.30 -13.08
C PRO A 315 -5.73 -4.09 -12.27
N LEU A 316 -5.82 -3.58 -11.04
CA LEU A 316 -4.64 -3.30 -10.20
C LEU A 316 -3.82 -4.55 -9.82
N SER A 317 -2.73 -4.76 -10.53
CA SER A 317 -1.53 -5.43 -10.02
C SER A 317 -0.47 -4.40 -9.62
N PRO A 318 -0.10 -4.30 -8.34
CA PRO A 318 1.01 -3.45 -7.90
C PRO A 318 2.35 -3.80 -8.55
N LYS A 319 2.54 -5.05 -9.01
CA LYS A 319 3.73 -5.43 -9.79
C LYS A 319 3.69 -4.83 -11.20
N LEU A 320 2.54 -4.90 -11.87
CA LEU A 320 2.42 -4.42 -13.25
C LEU A 320 2.49 -2.90 -13.33
N LEU A 321 1.84 -2.17 -12.41
CA LEU A 321 2.00 -0.71 -12.29
C LEU A 321 3.49 -0.31 -12.21
N ILE A 322 4.25 -0.92 -11.30
CA ILE A 322 5.70 -0.64 -11.15
C ILE A 322 6.50 -1.07 -12.40
N MET A 323 6.08 -2.11 -13.12
CA MET A 323 6.71 -2.52 -14.38
C MET A 323 6.39 -1.57 -15.55
N SER A 324 5.17 -1.04 -15.63
CA SER A 324 4.79 -0.01 -16.61
C SER A 324 5.58 1.27 -16.39
N LEU A 325 5.59 1.80 -15.15
CA LEU A 325 6.39 3.00 -14.79
C LEU A 325 7.87 2.80 -15.12
N ARG A 326 8.45 1.62 -14.82
CA ARG A 326 9.82 1.28 -15.20
C ARG A 326 10.02 1.30 -16.71
N ASP A 327 9.20 0.55 -17.46
CA ASP A 327 9.44 0.31 -18.89
C ASP A 327 9.16 1.57 -19.73
N HIS A 328 8.12 2.36 -19.39
CA HIS A 328 7.87 3.70 -19.91
C HIS A 328 9.04 4.65 -19.61
N GLY A 329 9.42 4.79 -18.34
CA GLY A 329 10.47 5.72 -17.94
C GLY A 329 11.83 5.44 -18.58
N TYR A 330 12.20 4.17 -18.78
CA TYR A 330 13.44 3.82 -19.51
C TYR A 330 13.35 4.07 -21.03
N ALA A 331 12.16 4.14 -21.61
CA ALA A 331 11.94 4.45 -23.02
C ALA A 331 11.84 5.97 -23.27
N ALA A 332 11.27 6.74 -22.34
CA ALA A 332 11.28 8.22 -22.33
C ALA A 332 12.63 8.82 -21.89
N ALA A 333 13.44 8.11 -21.09
CA ALA A 333 14.72 8.58 -20.55
C ALA A 333 15.70 9.22 -21.58
N PRO A 334 15.83 8.78 -22.85
CA PRO A 334 16.70 9.44 -23.82
C PRO A 334 16.32 10.90 -24.13
N TYR A 335 15.03 11.25 -24.04
CA TYR A 335 14.54 12.61 -24.18
C TYR A 335 14.78 13.43 -22.90
N LEU A 336 14.34 12.90 -21.75
CA LEU A 336 14.49 13.54 -20.44
C LEU A 336 15.97 13.80 -20.08
N LEU A 337 16.87 12.86 -20.39
CA LEU A 337 18.32 13.00 -20.17
C LEU A 337 19.03 13.97 -21.12
N ALA A 338 18.38 14.37 -22.22
CA ALA A 338 18.86 15.46 -23.07
C ALA A 338 18.51 16.84 -22.50
N GLY A 339 17.62 16.89 -21.48
CA GLY A 339 17.01 18.11 -20.96
C GLY A 339 15.61 18.37 -21.53
N GLY A 340 15.01 17.42 -22.26
CA GLY A 340 13.65 17.56 -22.80
C GLY A 340 12.61 17.67 -21.69
N ARG A 341 11.73 18.66 -21.82
CA ARG A 341 10.55 18.86 -20.97
C ARG A 341 9.51 19.69 -21.72
N LYS A 342 8.24 19.41 -21.46
CA LYS A 342 7.11 20.23 -21.90
C LYS A 342 6.46 20.98 -20.76
N ASP A 343 5.73 22.03 -21.05
CA ASP A 343 4.79 22.66 -20.12
C ASP A 343 3.45 21.86 -20.06
N PRO A 344 2.44 22.27 -19.28
CA PRO A 344 1.10 21.65 -19.30
C PRO A 344 0.33 21.84 -20.62
N GLY A 345 0.65 22.85 -21.44
CA GLY A 345 0.07 23.05 -22.77
C GLY A 345 0.59 22.08 -23.84
N GLY A 346 1.76 21.48 -23.60
CA GLY A 346 2.42 20.54 -24.52
C GLY A 346 3.54 21.18 -25.35
N ASP A 347 3.88 22.45 -25.09
CA ASP A 347 4.98 23.16 -25.73
C ASP A 347 6.32 22.75 -25.09
N GLU A 348 7.37 22.61 -25.91
CA GLU A 348 8.72 22.26 -25.44
C GLU A 348 9.35 23.47 -24.71
N ILE A 349 9.70 23.28 -23.45
CA ILE A 349 10.38 24.27 -22.59
C ILE A 349 11.80 23.87 -22.19
N GLY A 350 12.16 22.59 -22.37
CA GLY A 350 13.47 22.06 -21.99
C GLY A 350 14.52 22.15 -23.12
N LEU A 351 14.20 21.60 -24.28
CA LEU A 351 15.05 21.58 -25.47
C LEU A 351 14.75 22.77 -26.40
N VAL A 352 14.85 23.99 -25.89
CA VAL A 352 14.64 25.21 -26.68
C VAL A 352 15.92 25.83 -27.24
N ASP A 353 15.75 26.71 -28.23
CA ASP A 353 16.75 27.60 -28.80
C ASP A 353 16.84 28.95 -28.03
N ALA A 354 17.56 29.93 -28.59
CA ALA A 354 17.74 31.25 -27.96
C ALA A 354 16.50 32.17 -28.06
N ASP A 355 15.54 31.86 -28.94
CA ASP A 355 14.27 32.57 -29.09
C ASP A 355 13.14 31.90 -28.25
N GLY A 356 13.44 30.79 -27.56
CA GLY A 356 12.47 30.02 -26.79
C GLY A 356 11.65 29.02 -27.63
N LYS A 357 12.09 28.66 -28.84
CA LYS A 357 11.40 27.71 -29.73
C LYS A 357 12.04 26.32 -29.65
N PRO A 358 11.34 25.22 -30.03
CA PRO A 358 11.91 23.88 -30.03
C PRO A 358 13.21 23.78 -30.87
N ASP A 359 14.30 23.31 -30.25
CA ASP A 359 15.58 23.09 -30.92
C ASP A 359 15.55 21.76 -31.68
N GLU A 360 15.06 21.83 -32.92
CA GLU A 360 15.02 20.72 -33.88
C GLU A 360 16.38 20.03 -34.04
N ALA A 361 17.50 20.75 -33.91
CA ALA A 361 18.84 20.19 -34.03
C ALA A 361 19.27 19.41 -32.78
N LYS A 362 18.68 19.65 -31.60
CA LYS A 362 18.75 18.74 -30.45
C LYS A 362 17.74 17.59 -30.58
N LEU A 363 16.48 17.90 -30.90
CA LEU A 363 15.39 16.93 -30.98
C LEU A 363 15.62 15.83 -32.03
N ALA A 364 16.17 16.17 -33.20
CA ALA A 364 16.52 15.19 -34.25
C ALA A 364 17.65 14.22 -33.87
N LYS A 365 18.38 14.44 -32.77
CA LYS A 365 19.36 13.50 -32.21
C LYS A 365 18.72 12.45 -31.29
N ILE A 366 17.46 12.65 -30.92
CA ILE A 366 16.67 11.77 -30.05
C ILE A 366 15.75 10.94 -30.94
N SER A 367 15.77 9.62 -30.77
CA SER A 367 14.90 8.71 -31.52
C SER A 367 13.43 9.09 -31.36
N GLU A 368 12.71 9.15 -32.47
CA GLU A 368 11.27 9.47 -32.54
C GLU A 368 10.43 8.71 -31.50
N ALA A 369 10.62 7.39 -31.39
CA ALA A 369 9.94 6.56 -30.39
C ALA A 369 10.19 6.98 -28.92
N ALA A 370 11.34 7.59 -28.61
CA ALA A 370 11.65 8.10 -27.27
C ALA A 370 11.11 9.52 -27.02
N ARG A 371 10.78 10.26 -28.08
CA ARG A 371 10.01 11.52 -27.98
C ARG A 371 8.52 11.19 -27.82
N ALA A 372 7.97 10.34 -28.68
CA ALA A 372 6.57 9.89 -28.60
C ALA A 372 6.23 9.19 -27.27
N GLU A 373 7.09 8.31 -26.74
CA GLU A 373 6.86 7.70 -25.42
C GLU A 373 7.01 8.70 -24.25
N ALA A 374 7.72 9.82 -24.43
CA ALA A 374 7.76 10.92 -23.44
C ALA A 374 6.56 11.88 -23.55
N GLU A 375 5.89 11.93 -24.71
CA GLU A 375 4.64 12.67 -24.93
C GLU A 375 3.40 11.88 -24.48
N ARG A 376 3.54 10.56 -24.28
CA ARG A 376 2.48 9.65 -23.84
C ARG A 376 2.00 10.00 -22.42
N PRO A 377 0.68 10.16 -22.18
CA PRO A 377 0.15 10.43 -20.84
C PRO A 377 0.53 9.35 -19.82
N LEU A 378 1.07 9.75 -18.67
CA LEU A 378 1.41 8.81 -17.58
C LEU A 378 0.14 8.13 -17.03
N ILE A 379 -0.95 8.88 -16.98
CA ILE A 379 -2.26 8.47 -16.49
C ILE A 379 -3.26 8.72 -17.62
N GLY A 380 -4.20 7.79 -17.83
CA GLY A 380 -5.20 7.89 -18.88
C GLY A 380 -5.64 6.51 -19.38
N ALA A 381 -6.84 6.45 -19.97
CA ALA A 381 -7.40 5.22 -20.50
C ALA A 381 -6.73 4.76 -21.82
N GLU A 382 -7.16 3.61 -22.35
CA GLU A 382 -6.54 2.98 -23.53
C GLU A 382 -6.73 3.79 -24.83
N ASP A 383 -7.78 4.62 -24.91
CA ASP A 383 -8.10 5.50 -26.05
C ASP A 383 -7.14 6.69 -26.18
N VAL A 384 -6.75 7.31 -25.07
CA VAL A 384 -5.65 8.30 -24.99
C VAL A 384 -4.28 7.65 -24.83
N HIS A 385 -4.20 6.32 -24.96
CA HIS A 385 -3.00 5.50 -24.86
C HIS A 385 -2.19 5.70 -23.56
N GLY A 386 -2.85 5.91 -22.41
CA GLY A 386 -2.16 6.14 -21.13
C GLY A 386 -1.20 5.01 -20.71
N VAL A 387 -0.22 5.33 -19.86
CA VAL A 387 0.71 4.34 -19.28
C VAL A 387 0.06 3.57 -18.13
N ILE A 388 -0.71 4.27 -17.30
CA ILE A 388 -1.50 3.74 -16.19
C ILE A 388 -2.97 4.13 -16.36
N ASP A 389 -3.80 3.13 -16.61
CA ASP A 389 -5.26 3.28 -16.66
C ASP A 389 -5.82 3.76 -15.29
N PRO A 390 -6.74 4.75 -15.24
CA PRO A 390 -7.29 5.27 -13.99
C PRO A 390 -7.91 4.20 -13.07
N GLU A 391 -8.55 3.15 -13.58
CA GLU A 391 -9.09 2.06 -12.75
C GLU A 391 -7.97 1.25 -12.06
N VAL A 392 -6.74 1.26 -12.56
CA VAL A 392 -5.58 0.73 -11.82
C VAL A 392 -5.30 1.58 -10.56
N LEU A 393 -5.36 2.91 -10.68
CA LEU A 393 -5.19 3.83 -9.54
C LEU A 393 -6.37 3.71 -8.56
N TRP A 394 -7.60 3.83 -9.06
CA TRP A 394 -8.82 3.89 -8.24
C TRP A 394 -9.24 2.54 -7.65
N SER A 395 -8.74 1.41 -8.18
CA SER A 395 -8.80 0.09 -7.53
C SER A 395 -7.93 -0.03 -6.26
N CYS A 396 -7.03 0.91 -5.98
CA CYS A 396 -6.15 0.83 -4.81
C CYS A 396 -6.90 1.14 -3.51
N THR A 397 -6.83 0.22 -2.53
CA THR A 397 -7.41 0.40 -1.18
C THR A 397 -6.41 0.93 -0.14
N THR A 398 -5.26 1.46 -0.58
CA THR A 398 -4.11 1.97 0.23
C THR A 398 -3.59 1.07 1.37
N CYS A 399 -4.09 -0.17 1.49
CA CYS A 399 -3.93 -1.06 2.66
C CYS A 399 -2.54 -1.67 2.89
N GLY A 400 -1.51 -1.17 2.20
CA GLY A 400 -0.10 -1.54 2.39
C GLY A 400 0.32 -2.97 2.04
N ALA A 401 -0.59 -3.85 1.59
CA ALA A 401 -0.31 -5.27 1.36
C ALA A 401 0.83 -5.51 0.34
N CYS A 402 0.98 -4.62 -0.63
CA CYS A 402 2.06 -4.64 -1.62
C CYS A 402 3.44 -4.31 -1.01
N VAL A 403 3.51 -3.31 -0.12
CA VAL A 403 4.77 -2.85 0.52
C VAL A 403 5.24 -3.86 1.57
N GLU A 404 4.36 -4.30 2.47
CA GLU A 404 4.68 -5.30 3.51
C GLU A 404 5.11 -6.65 2.92
N GLN A 405 4.76 -6.94 1.66
CA GLN A 405 5.13 -8.17 0.96
C GLN A 405 6.26 -7.97 -0.08
N CYS A 406 6.81 -6.75 -0.18
CA CYS A 406 7.95 -6.45 -1.02
C CYS A 406 9.27 -6.80 -0.28
N PRO A 407 10.17 -7.61 -0.88
CA PRO A 407 11.44 -7.98 -0.27
C PRO A 407 12.52 -6.89 -0.40
N VAL A 408 12.23 -5.82 -1.15
CA VAL A 408 13.15 -4.72 -1.50
C VAL A 408 12.53 -3.33 -1.22
N ASP A 409 11.44 -3.31 -0.43
CA ASP A 409 10.71 -2.13 0.07
C ASP A 409 10.40 -1.03 -0.96
N ILE A 410 9.73 -1.43 -2.04
CA ILE A 410 9.16 -0.51 -3.03
C ILE A 410 7.92 0.18 -2.44
N GLU A 411 7.88 1.51 -2.55
CA GLU A 411 6.94 2.45 -1.93
C GLU A 411 5.60 2.51 -2.70
N HIS A 412 5.08 1.35 -3.12
CA HIS A 412 3.92 1.20 -4.03
C HIS A 412 2.69 2.05 -3.67
N VAL A 413 2.45 2.33 -2.39
CA VAL A 413 1.28 3.11 -1.93
C VAL A 413 1.52 4.61 -2.11
N ASP A 414 2.72 5.11 -1.82
CA ASP A 414 3.05 6.52 -1.98
C ASP A 414 3.04 6.90 -3.47
N HIS A 415 3.57 6.06 -4.36
CA HIS A 415 3.52 6.30 -5.82
C HIS A 415 2.08 6.40 -6.36
N ILE A 416 1.14 5.63 -5.79
CA ILE A 416 -0.29 5.71 -6.17
C ILE A 416 -0.97 6.95 -5.58
N ILE A 417 -0.61 7.35 -4.35
CA ILE A 417 -1.14 8.58 -3.73
C ILE A 417 -0.63 9.82 -4.47
N ASP A 418 0.62 9.85 -4.89
CA ASP A 418 1.19 10.98 -5.65
C ASP A 418 0.56 11.12 -7.05
N MET A 419 0.28 10.01 -7.75
CA MET A 419 -0.49 10.05 -9.01
C MET A 419 -1.94 10.49 -8.78
N ARG A 420 -2.59 10.04 -7.70
CA ARG A 420 -3.94 10.50 -7.32
C ARG A 420 -3.99 11.99 -6.94
N ARG A 421 -2.94 12.52 -6.32
CA ARG A 421 -2.82 13.97 -6.01
C ARG A 421 -2.89 14.80 -7.28
N TYR A 422 -2.14 14.40 -8.32
CA TYR A 422 -2.16 15.08 -9.61
C TYR A 422 -3.54 15.01 -10.29
N GLN A 423 -4.13 13.81 -10.39
CA GLN A 423 -5.48 13.62 -10.92
C GLN A 423 -6.52 14.53 -10.21
N VAL A 424 -6.50 14.60 -8.88
CA VAL A 424 -7.49 15.36 -8.10
C VAL A 424 -7.22 16.86 -8.04
N LEU A 425 -5.96 17.29 -7.99
CA LEU A 425 -5.58 18.70 -7.75
C LEU A 425 -5.26 19.48 -9.03
N ILE A 426 -4.87 18.81 -10.12
CA ILE A 426 -4.55 19.42 -11.42
C ILE A 426 -5.63 19.09 -12.46
N GLU A 427 -5.86 17.80 -12.72
CA GLU A 427 -6.79 17.38 -13.78
C GLU A 427 -8.27 17.53 -13.38
N SER A 428 -8.55 17.57 -12.07
CA SER A 428 -9.89 17.41 -11.48
C SER A 428 -10.60 16.10 -11.92
N GLU A 429 -9.83 15.09 -12.33
CA GLU A 429 -10.31 13.80 -12.77
C GLU A 429 -10.35 12.81 -11.60
N PHE A 430 -11.53 12.33 -11.25
CA PHE A 430 -11.72 11.31 -10.23
C PHE A 430 -13.11 10.66 -10.34
N PRO A 431 -13.30 9.44 -9.80
CA PRO A 431 -14.61 8.78 -9.75
C PRO A 431 -15.69 9.70 -9.16
N SER A 432 -16.79 9.85 -9.90
CA SER A 432 -17.82 10.87 -9.69
C SER A 432 -18.40 10.90 -8.26
N GLU A 433 -18.46 9.74 -7.61
CA GLU A 433 -18.96 9.56 -6.25
C GLU A 433 -18.12 10.32 -5.21
N LEU A 434 -16.82 10.51 -5.48
CA LEU A 434 -15.94 11.31 -4.63
C LEU A 434 -16.26 12.81 -4.63
N ALA A 435 -16.97 13.34 -5.64
CA ALA A 435 -17.42 14.73 -5.63
C ALA A 435 -18.40 14.99 -4.46
N GLY A 436 -19.26 14.01 -4.16
CA GLY A 436 -20.14 14.05 -2.98
C GLY A 436 -19.35 13.98 -1.67
N LEU A 437 -18.34 13.10 -1.60
CA LEU A 437 -17.43 13.00 -0.46
C LEU A 437 -16.71 14.33 -0.17
N PHE A 438 -16.05 14.92 -1.17
CA PHE A 438 -15.29 16.16 -0.99
C PHE A 438 -16.19 17.31 -0.57
N LYS A 439 -17.34 17.48 -1.25
CA LYS A 439 -18.33 18.51 -0.90
C LYS A 439 -18.86 18.35 0.54
N ASN A 440 -19.14 17.13 0.97
CA ASN A 440 -19.59 16.85 2.35
C ASN A 440 -18.48 17.16 3.37
N LEU A 441 -17.24 16.75 3.10
CA LEU A 441 -16.09 17.05 3.96
C LEU A 441 -15.84 18.55 4.10
N GLU A 442 -15.86 19.30 2.99
CA GLU A 442 -15.69 20.76 2.96
C GLU A 442 -16.83 21.52 3.65
N ASN A 443 -18.09 21.21 3.31
CA ASN A 443 -19.26 22.01 3.71
C ASN A 443 -19.90 21.55 5.04
N LYS A 444 -19.52 20.38 5.56
CA LYS A 444 -20.10 19.78 6.78
C LYS A 444 -19.06 19.19 7.74
N GLY A 445 -17.77 19.21 7.41
CA GLY A 445 -16.71 18.60 8.23
C GLY A 445 -16.84 17.09 8.40
N ASN A 446 -17.69 16.40 7.64
CA ASN A 446 -17.88 14.95 7.75
C ASN A 446 -18.37 14.34 6.43
N PRO A 447 -17.96 13.10 6.09
CA PRO A 447 -18.24 12.52 4.77
C PRO A 447 -19.71 12.10 4.57
N TRP A 448 -20.48 11.92 5.66
CA TRP A 448 -21.91 11.60 5.63
C TRP A 448 -22.82 12.83 5.40
N GLY A 449 -22.28 14.04 5.29
CA GLY A 449 -23.03 15.27 5.02
C GLY A 449 -23.97 15.72 6.15
N GLN A 450 -23.88 15.10 7.34
CA GLN A 450 -24.71 15.41 8.51
C GLN A 450 -24.35 16.78 9.10
N ASN A 451 -25.20 17.37 9.94
CA ASN A 451 -24.88 18.65 10.58
C ASN A 451 -24.08 18.44 11.88
N SER A 452 -23.14 19.33 12.17
CA SER A 452 -22.34 19.32 13.42
C SER A 452 -23.19 19.20 14.69
N LYS A 453 -24.29 19.96 14.77
CA LYS A 453 -25.26 19.89 15.88
C LYS A 453 -25.86 18.50 16.14
N ASP A 454 -25.84 17.62 15.15
CA ASP A 454 -26.41 16.28 15.23
C ASP A 454 -25.36 15.26 15.72
N ARG A 455 -24.08 15.65 15.87
CA ARG A 455 -22.97 14.76 16.29
C ARG A 455 -23.18 14.16 17.67
N LEU A 456 -23.74 14.92 18.62
CA LEU A 456 -23.93 14.48 20.01
C LEU A 456 -25.21 13.65 20.22
N ASN A 457 -25.98 13.34 19.16
CA ASN A 457 -27.20 12.56 19.30
C ASN A 457 -26.97 11.13 19.82
N TRP A 458 -25.77 10.55 19.67
CA TRP A 458 -25.45 9.23 20.23
C TRP A 458 -25.36 9.23 21.77
N ILE A 459 -25.07 10.37 22.40
CA ILE A 459 -25.06 10.50 23.87
C ILE A 459 -26.48 10.35 24.42
N LYS A 460 -27.48 10.85 23.69
CA LYS A 460 -28.91 10.65 24.00
C LYS A 460 -29.40 9.21 23.80
N GLU A 461 -28.50 8.30 23.41
CA GLU A 461 -28.75 6.88 23.29
C GLU A 461 -27.94 6.03 24.30
N VAL A 462 -27.36 6.67 25.33
CA VAL A 462 -26.92 6.05 26.59
C VAL A 462 -27.69 6.66 27.76
N ASP A 463 -27.73 5.95 28.89
CA ASP A 463 -28.50 6.36 30.08
C ASP A 463 -27.65 7.12 31.13
N PHE A 464 -26.37 7.40 30.85
CA PHE A 464 -25.40 8.04 31.75
C PHE A 464 -24.73 9.27 31.11
N ASP A 465 -24.23 10.17 31.96
CA ASP A 465 -23.67 11.46 31.54
C ASP A 465 -22.28 11.32 30.93
N ILE A 466 -22.04 11.98 29.79
CA ILE A 466 -20.76 11.95 29.06
C ILE A 466 -20.25 13.39 28.93
N PRO A 467 -19.16 13.78 29.63
CA PRO A 467 -18.69 15.16 29.63
C PRO A 467 -18.27 15.68 28.25
N VAL A 468 -18.82 16.83 27.87
CA VAL A 468 -18.56 17.54 26.62
C VAL A 468 -17.75 18.82 26.91
N PHE A 469 -16.65 19.00 26.18
CA PHE A 469 -15.84 20.22 26.27
C PHE A 469 -16.65 21.47 25.88
N GLY A 470 -16.54 22.53 26.67
CA GLY A 470 -17.28 23.79 26.47
C GLY A 470 -18.79 23.69 26.73
N GLN A 471 -19.25 22.63 27.41
CA GLN A 471 -20.63 22.49 27.91
C GLN A 471 -20.64 22.01 29.37
N ASP A 472 -19.89 20.94 29.66
CA ASP A 472 -19.80 20.34 31.01
C ASP A 472 -18.45 20.60 31.69
N ALA A 473 -17.40 20.91 30.92
CA ALA A 473 -16.09 21.32 31.43
C ALA A 473 -15.32 22.18 30.41
N ASP A 474 -14.68 23.24 30.89
CA ASP A 474 -13.89 24.20 30.10
C ASP A 474 -12.39 23.90 30.09
N SER A 475 -11.96 22.80 30.73
CA SER A 475 -10.57 22.36 30.75
C SER A 475 -10.44 20.83 30.72
N PHE A 476 -9.24 20.35 30.40
CA PHE A 476 -8.88 18.92 30.48
C PHE A 476 -8.40 18.49 31.88
N ASP A 477 -8.41 19.38 32.89
CA ASP A 477 -7.96 18.98 34.22
C ASP A 477 -8.94 18.06 34.94
N GLY A 478 -8.37 17.11 35.67
CA GLY A 478 -9.04 15.91 36.19
C GLY A 478 -9.35 14.81 35.17
N TYR A 479 -9.20 15.05 33.85
CA TYR A 479 -9.39 14.04 32.80
C TYR A 479 -8.10 13.28 32.44
N GLU A 480 -8.26 12.02 31.99
CA GLU A 480 -7.18 11.14 31.54
C GLU A 480 -7.06 11.04 30.01
N TYR A 481 -8.18 11.07 29.28
CA TYR A 481 -8.23 10.94 27.81
C TYR A 481 -9.28 11.86 27.18
N LEU A 482 -8.93 12.45 26.03
CA LEU A 482 -9.89 13.00 25.09
C LEU A 482 -10.44 11.84 24.23
N PHE A 483 -11.73 11.56 24.29
CA PHE A 483 -12.35 10.54 23.44
C PHE A 483 -12.76 11.16 22.11
N TRP A 484 -11.93 10.93 21.10
CA TRP A 484 -12.23 11.27 19.71
C TRP A 484 -13.24 10.26 19.13
N VAL A 485 -14.47 10.74 18.91
CA VAL A 485 -15.60 9.91 18.47
C VAL A 485 -15.45 9.54 16.99
N GLY A 486 -15.03 10.52 16.18
CA GLY A 486 -14.93 10.42 14.73
C GLY A 486 -16.28 10.37 14.03
N CYS A 487 -16.30 10.69 12.73
CA CYS A 487 -17.56 10.80 11.98
C CYS A 487 -18.39 9.50 11.97
N ALA A 488 -17.73 8.34 11.86
CA ALA A 488 -18.44 7.06 11.89
C ALA A 488 -19.09 6.83 13.26
N GLY A 489 -18.34 7.02 14.35
CA GLY A 489 -18.80 6.80 15.72
C GLY A 489 -19.93 7.72 16.16
N ALA A 490 -20.11 8.86 15.50
CA ALA A 490 -21.21 9.79 15.74
C ALA A 490 -22.44 9.57 14.84
N TYR A 491 -22.24 9.26 13.55
CA TYR A 491 -23.29 9.34 12.53
C TYR A 491 -23.75 7.99 11.93
N GLU A 492 -22.99 6.90 12.07
CA GLU A 492 -23.36 5.59 11.49
C GLU A 492 -23.78 4.62 12.60
N ASP A 493 -25.00 4.07 12.53
CA ASP A 493 -25.62 3.42 13.69
C ASP A 493 -24.94 2.11 14.14
N ARG A 494 -24.25 1.40 13.24
CA ARG A 494 -23.45 0.21 13.61
C ARG A 494 -22.14 0.64 14.28
N ALA A 495 -21.58 1.78 13.90
CA ALA A 495 -20.41 2.39 14.54
C ALA A 495 -20.74 3.07 15.88
N LYS A 496 -21.90 3.72 16.03
CA LYS A 496 -22.39 4.26 17.32
C LYS A 496 -22.40 3.20 18.42
N LYS A 497 -22.83 1.97 18.11
CA LYS A 497 -22.78 0.85 19.07
C LYS A 497 -21.36 0.59 19.60
N THR A 498 -20.32 0.79 18.78
CA THR A 498 -18.93 0.74 19.22
C THR A 498 -18.57 1.93 20.11
N THR A 499 -18.98 3.16 19.75
CA THR A 499 -18.76 4.36 20.56
C THR A 499 -19.34 4.21 21.96
N LYS A 500 -20.62 3.83 22.05
CA LYS A 500 -21.34 3.63 23.32
C LYS A 500 -20.70 2.52 24.15
N ALA A 501 -20.33 1.40 23.53
CA ALA A 501 -19.66 0.32 24.23
C ALA A 501 -18.28 0.72 24.79
N VAL A 502 -17.52 1.57 24.09
CA VAL A 502 -16.25 2.11 24.60
C VAL A 502 -16.47 3.13 25.72
N ALA A 503 -17.43 4.05 25.57
CA ALA A 503 -17.78 5.02 26.62
C ALA A 503 -18.16 4.31 27.94
N GLU A 504 -19.04 3.32 27.86
CA GLU A 504 -19.51 2.54 29.00
C GLU A 504 -18.37 1.73 29.65
N LEU A 505 -17.48 1.13 28.86
CA LEU A 505 -16.30 0.43 29.37
C LEU A 505 -15.29 1.38 30.04
N LEU A 506 -15.12 2.61 29.56
CA LEU A 506 -14.23 3.59 30.19
C LEU A 506 -14.82 4.12 31.51
N ALA A 507 -16.14 4.37 31.55
CA ALA A 507 -16.87 4.73 32.76
C ALA A 507 -16.83 3.61 33.81
N THR A 508 -17.11 2.36 33.40
CA THR A 508 -16.98 1.15 34.25
C THR A 508 -15.58 1.02 34.84
N ALA A 509 -14.56 1.37 34.07
CA ALA A 509 -13.16 1.31 34.49
C ALA A 509 -12.71 2.52 35.34
N GLY A 510 -13.61 3.43 35.73
CA GLY A 510 -13.26 4.68 36.40
C GLY A 510 -12.17 5.46 35.66
N THR A 511 -12.25 5.53 34.33
CA THR A 511 -11.25 6.14 33.45
C THR A 511 -11.83 7.42 32.88
N LYS A 512 -11.44 8.57 33.44
CA LYS A 512 -12.09 9.86 33.19
C LYS A 512 -11.79 10.35 31.77
N PHE A 513 -12.83 10.57 30.99
CA PHE A 513 -12.73 11.07 29.62
C PHE A 513 -13.77 12.16 29.32
N MET A 514 -13.51 12.95 28.29
CA MET A 514 -14.44 13.94 27.73
C MET A 514 -14.47 13.87 26.19
N VAL A 515 -15.45 14.50 25.54
CA VAL A 515 -15.58 14.55 24.07
C VAL A 515 -15.59 15.99 23.53
N LEU A 516 -15.17 16.17 22.28
CA LEU A 516 -15.02 17.47 21.60
C LEU A 516 -16.33 18.18 21.15
N GLY A 517 -17.49 17.71 21.61
CA GLY A 517 -18.75 18.38 21.29
C GLY A 517 -19.11 18.38 19.80
N ALA A 518 -19.62 19.52 19.33
CA ALA A 518 -20.06 19.71 17.94
C ALA A 518 -18.92 20.18 17.00
N GLU A 519 -17.76 20.58 17.53
CA GLU A 519 -16.65 21.17 16.77
C GLU A 519 -15.71 20.13 16.15
N GLU A 520 -15.72 18.90 16.65
CA GLU A 520 -14.96 17.77 16.08
C GLU A 520 -15.33 17.55 14.61
N THR A 521 -14.38 17.60 13.67
CA THR A 521 -14.66 17.36 12.25
C THR A 521 -14.30 15.93 11.82
N CYS A 522 -13.73 15.75 10.63
CA CYS A 522 -13.21 14.51 10.10
C CYS A 522 -11.68 14.56 10.16
N THR A 523 -11.00 13.44 10.41
CA THR A 523 -9.53 13.42 10.44
C THR A 523 -8.87 13.65 9.06
N GLY A 524 -9.65 13.91 8.01
CA GLY A 524 -9.18 14.12 6.64
C GLY A 524 -8.72 12.86 5.90
N ASP A 525 -8.69 11.69 6.53
CA ASP A 525 -8.13 10.45 5.97
C ASP A 525 -8.66 10.12 4.56
N SER A 526 -9.99 10.15 4.37
CA SER A 526 -10.59 9.82 3.07
C SER A 526 -10.27 10.83 1.98
N ALA A 527 -10.14 12.13 2.30
CA ALA A 527 -9.64 13.13 1.35
C ALA A 527 -8.18 12.82 0.96
N ARG A 528 -7.33 12.55 1.97
CA ARG A 528 -5.90 12.26 1.73
C ARG A 528 -5.66 10.99 0.93
N ARG A 529 -6.42 9.92 1.17
CA ARG A 529 -6.30 8.68 0.36
C ARG A 529 -6.89 8.84 -1.05
N ALA A 530 -7.83 9.75 -1.24
CA ALA A 530 -8.33 10.09 -2.56
C ALA A 530 -7.34 10.94 -3.36
N GLY A 531 -6.46 11.71 -2.70
CA GLY A 531 -5.48 12.60 -3.35
C GLY A 531 -5.71 14.08 -3.07
N ASN A 532 -6.82 14.45 -2.43
CA ASN A 532 -7.12 15.83 -2.04
C ASN A 532 -6.32 16.21 -0.78
N GLU A 533 -5.04 16.55 -0.97
CA GLU A 533 -4.11 16.86 0.12
C GLU A 533 -4.51 18.14 0.87
N PHE A 534 -4.92 19.20 0.17
CA PHE A 534 -5.27 20.47 0.82
C PHE A 534 -6.55 20.37 1.67
N LEU A 535 -7.58 19.63 1.22
CA LEU A 535 -8.75 19.33 2.06
C LEU A 535 -8.39 18.50 3.30
N PHE A 536 -7.41 17.59 3.19
CA PHE A 536 -6.85 16.93 4.37
C PHE A 536 -6.14 17.92 5.31
N GLN A 537 -5.26 18.78 4.78
CA GLN A 537 -4.52 19.76 5.58
C GLN A 537 -5.47 20.76 6.29
N GLN A 538 -6.51 21.24 5.60
CA GLN A 538 -7.52 22.13 6.15
C GLN A 538 -8.25 21.49 7.34
N LEU A 539 -8.81 20.29 7.15
CA LEU A 539 -9.50 19.55 8.21
C LEU A 539 -8.54 19.20 9.35
N ALA A 540 -7.30 18.86 9.05
CA ALA A 540 -6.30 18.56 10.06
C ALA A 540 -5.95 19.77 10.92
N MET A 541 -5.67 20.93 10.32
CA MET A 541 -5.34 22.14 11.07
C MET A 541 -6.54 22.66 11.89
N GLN A 542 -7.76 22.61 11.35
CA GLN A 542 -8.98 22.93 12.10
C GLN A 542 -9.16 22.03 13.34
N ASN A 543 -8.95 20.71 13.20
CA ASN A 543 -8.99 19.81 14.35
C ASN A 543 -7.82 20.04 15.32
N ILE A 544 -6.63 20.42 14.83
CA ILE A 544 -5.47 20.71 15.67
C ILE A 544 -5.70 21.96 16.52
N GLU A 545 -6.32 23.00 15.98
CA GLU A 545 -6.74 24.20 16.72
C GLU A 545 -7.67 23.84 17.88
N VAL A 546 -8.76 23.09 17.59
CA VAL A 546 -9.74 22.63 18.58
C VAL A 546 -9.15 21.65 19.60
N ILE A 547 -8.30 20.70 19.19
CA ILE A 547 -7.64 19.77 20.12
C ILE A 547 -6.63 20.53 21.01
N ASN A 548 -5.97 21.57 20.49
CA ASN A 548 -5.00 22.34 21.25
C ASN A 548 -5.65 23.29 22.27
N SER A 549 -6.88 23.77 22.06
CA SER A 549 -7.61 24.54 23.08
C SER A 549 -8.04 23.68 24.26
N VAL A 550 -8.51 22.44 24.01
CA VAL A 550 -8.75 21.45 25.10
C VAL A 550 -7.48 21.17 25.90
N PHE A 551 -6.33 21.10 25.22
CA PHE A 551 -5.04 20.87 25.84
C PHE A 551 -4.27 22.17 26.19
N GLU A 552 -4.94 23.31 26.38
CA GLU A 552 -4.32 24.53 26.92
C GLU A 552 -3.77 24.26 28.34
N GLY A 553 -2.52 24.67 28.61
CA GLY A 553 -1.84 24.40 29.89
C GLY A 553 -1.46 22.93 30.14
N VAL A 554 -1.95 21.98 29.33
CA VAL A 554 -1.72 20.55 29.54
C VAL A 554 -0.32 20.15 29.08
N GLU A 555 0.44 19.59 30.01
CA GLU A 555 1.75 18.97 29.75
C GLU A 555 1.72 17.98 28.57
N GLN A 556 2.77 17.99 27.73
CA GLN A 556 2.77 17.24 26.47
C GLN A 556 2.65 15.71 26.68
N SER A 557 3.00 15.21 27.86
CA SER A 557 2.84 13.80 28.30
C SER A 557 1.44 13.44 28.83
N ARG A 558 0.54 14.43 28.98
CA ARG A 558 -0.87 14.26 29.34
C ARG A 558 -1.83 14.41 28.15
N LYS A 559 -1.40 14.93 26.99
CA LYS A 559 -2.23 15.13 25.80
C LYS A 559 -2.60 13.82 25.11
N LYS A 560 -3.54 13.08 25.72
CA LYS A 560 -3.92 11.71 25.37
C LYS A 560 -5.25 11.67 24.64
N ILE A 561 -5.30 10.98 23.51
CA ILE A 561 -6.50 10.82 22.68
C ILE A 561 -6.82 9.33 22.53
N VAL A 562 -8.03 8.91 22.92
CA VAL A 562 -8.54 7.56 22.60
C VAL A 562 -9.42 7.60 21.35
N VAL A 563 -9.28 6.60 20.47
CA VAL A 563 -10.02 6.48 19.20
C VAL A 563 -10.60 5.08 19.02
N THR A 564 -11.82 4.99 18.49
CA THR A 564 -12.48 3.71 18.09
C THR A 564 -12.08 3.22 16.68
N CYS A 565 -11.46 4.09 15.87
CA CYS A 565 -11.30 3.87 14.44
C CYS A 565 -9.82 3.82 14.03
N ALA A 566 -9.41 2.70 13.43
CA ALA A 566 -8.06 2.49 12.91
C ALA A 566 -7.61 3.55 11.88
N HIS A 567 -8.53 4.13 11.11
CA HIS A 567 -8.24 5.23 10.19
C HIS A 567 -7.95 6.54 10.92
N CYS A 568 -8.79 6.89 11.91
CA CYS A 568 -8.56 8.07 12.75
C CYS A 568 -7.27 7.92 13.57
N PHE A 569 -7.00 6.72 14.08
CA PHE A 569 -5.74 6.37 14.74
C PHE A 569 -4.53 6.65 13.84
N ASN A 570 -4.53 6.15 12.60
CA ASN A 570 -3.39 6.38 11.70
C ASN A 570 -3.22 7.87 11.33
N ALA A 571 -4.33 8.59 11.12
CA ALA A 571 -4.28 10.02 10.82
C ALA A 571 -3.73 10.84 11.99
N LEU A 572 -4.33 10.71 13.18
CA LEU A 572 -3.96 11.46 14.38
C LEU A 572 -2.56 11.09 14.90
N ASN A 573 -2.17 9.81 14.85
CA ASN A 573 -0.88 9.35 15.38
C ASN A 573 0.29 9.61 14.44
N ASN A 574 0.11 9.45 13.12
CA ASN A 574 1.23 9.41 12.16
C ASN A 574 1.25 10.57 11.17
N GLU A 575 0.12 11.25 10.95
CA GLU A 575 -0.03 12.22 9.86
C GLU A 575 -0.29 13.65 10.36
N TYR A 576 -0.96 13.82 11.49
CA TYR A 576 -1.10 15.13 12.14
C TYR A 576 0.25 15.74 12.56
N PRO A 577 1.28 14.97 12.95
CA PRO A 577 2.62 15.52 13.19
C PRO A 577 3.29 16.15 11.95
N GLN A 578 2.80 15.86 10.74
CA GLN A 578 3.28 16.50 9.50
C GLN A 578 2.70 17.92 9.31
N VAL A 579 1.67 18.28 10.07
CA VAL A 579 0.96 19.57 10.08
C VAL A 579 0.84 20.15 11.50
N GLY A 580 1.81 19.82 12.38
CA GLY A 580 1.96 20.42 13.72
C GLY A 580 1.24 19.70 14.88
N GLY A 581 0.26 18.83 14.63
CA GLY A 581 -0.51 18.17 15.67
C GLY A 581 0.20 16.95 16.27
N THR A 582 0.59 17.02 17.56
CA THR A 582 1.33 15.93 18.23
C THR A 582 0.66 15.54 19.56
N TYR A 583 0.24 14.28 19.69
CA TYR A 583 -0.57 13.75 20.80
C TYR A 583 -0.21 12.29 21.12
N GLU A 584 -0.44 11.79 22.35
CA GLU A 584 -0.41 10.35 22.64
C GLU A 584 -1.75 9.74 22.19
N VAL A 585 -1.80 9.22 20.97
CA VAL A 585 -3.00 8.58 20.43
C VAL A 585 -3.00 7.09 20.78
N VAL A 586 -4.12 6.59 21.29
CA VAL A 586 -4.29 5.19 21.72
C VAL A 586 -5.55 4.61 21.09
N HIS A 587 -5.42 3.48 20.39
CA HIS A 587 -6.59 2.79 19.86
C HIS A 587 -7.38 2.14 21.01
N HIS A 588 -8.71 2.12 20.94
CA HIS A 588 -9.54 1.62 22.04
C HIS A 588 -9.19 0.18 22.44
N THR A 589 -8.86 -0.69 21.49
CA THR A 589 -8.38 -2.06 21.78
C THR A 589 -7.04 -2.12 22.53
N GLN A 590 -6.20 -1.09 22.48
CA GLN A 590 -5.01 -0.99 23.32
C GLN A 590 -5.35 -0.50 24.73
N LEU A 591 -6.24 0.51 24.85
CA LEU A 591 -6.64 1.05 26.14
C LEU A 591 -7.47 0.05 26.95
N LEU A 592 -8.49 -0.56 26.35
CA LEU A 592 -9.30 -1.60 26.99
C LEU A 592 -8.43 -2.78 27.46
N ASN A 593 -7.44 -3.21 26.66
CA ASN A 593 -6.50 -4.26 27.07
C ASN A 593 -5.64 -3.82 28.28
N ARG A 594 -5.16 -2.56 28.29
CA ARG A 594 -4.46 -1.97 29.44
C ARG A 594 -5.33 -2.00 30.70
N LEU A 595 -6.61 -1.65 30.59
CA LEU A 595 -7.58 -1.62 31.70
C LEU A 595 -7.94 -3.03 32.21
N VAL A 596 -8.11 -4.01 31.33
CA VAL A 596 -8.29 -5.43 31.71
C VAL A 596 -7.05 -5.96 32.45
N ARG A 597 -5.85 -5.71 31.93
CA ARG A 597 -4.59 -6.14 32.56
C ARG A 597 -4.29 -5.42 33.87
N GLN A 598 -4.86 -4.22 34.08
CA GLN A 598 -4.86 -3.48 35.35
C GLN A 598 -5.97 -3.95 36.32
N LYS A 599 -6.87 -4.86 35.91
CA LYS A 599 -8.09 -5.27 36.63
C LYS A 599 -9.09 -4.13 36.90
N LYS A 600 -9.00 -3.02 36.16
CA LYS A 600 -10.07 -2.00 36.11
C LYS A 600 -11.29 -2.51 35.33
N LEU A 601 -11.08 -3.44 34.39
CA LEU A 601 -12.14 -4.21 33.75
C LEU A 601 -11.97 -5.68 34.10
N VAL A 602 -12.95 -6.26 34.79
CA VAL A 602 -12.94 -7.67 35.20
C VAL A 602 -14.03 -8.41 34.43
N PRO A 603 -13.71 -9.21 33.40
CA PRO A 603 -14.67 -10.09 32.78
C PRO A 603 -15.12 -11.18 33.76
N VAL A 604 -16.43 -11.36 33.89
CA VAL A 604 -17.08 -12.31 34.80
C VAL A 604 -18.03 -13.27 34.07
N ALA A 605 -18.47 -12.91 32.87
CA ALA A 605 -19.29 -13.73 31.99
C ALA A 605 -18.47 -14.17 30.76
N SER A 606 -18.41 -15.48 30.50
CA SER A 606 -17.78 -16.00 29.29
C SER A 606 -18.74 -15.89 28.11
N VAL A 607 -18.39 -15.10 27.09
CA VAL A 607 -19.21 -14.93 25.88
C VAL A 607 -19.37 -16.29 25.14
N SER A 608 -18.40 -17.20 25.28
CA SER A 608 -18.53 -18.62 24.89
C SER A 608 -18.93 -18.88 23.43
N GLN A 609 -18.66 -17.92 22.54
CA GLN A 609 -18.97 -17.98 21.11
C GLN A 609 -17.72 -18.32 20.28
N ASN A 610 -17.92 -18.96 19.13
CA ASN A 610 -16.87 -19.11 18.12
C ASN A 610 -16.74 -17.78 17.36
N ILE A 611 -15.56 -17.17 17.38
CA ILE A 611 -15.32 -15.85 16.81
C ILE A 611 -14.13 -15.89 15.87
N THR A 612 -14.21 -15.20 14.73
CA THR A 612 -13.05 -14.94 13.87
C THR A 612 -12.77 -13.44 13.80
N TYR A 613 -11.49 -13.07 13.69
CA TYR A 613 -11.07 -11.67 13.71
C TYR A 613 -10.59 -11.16 12.35
N HIS A 614 -11.06 -9.98 11.94
CA HIS A 614 -10.47 -9.21 10.85
C HIS A 614 -9.54 -8.14 11.41
N ASP A 615 -8.22 -8.33 11.24
CA ASP A 615 -7.22 -7.28 11.47
C ASP A 615 -7.45 -6.09 10.52
N PRO A 616 -7.81 -4.88 11.02
CA PRO A 616 -7.90 -3.68 10.21
C PRO A 616 -6.51 -3.32 9.67
N CYS A 617 -6.40 -3.02 8.38
CA CYS A 617 -5.10 -2.75 7.76
C CYS A 617 -4.34 -1.57 8.38
N TYR A 618 -5.05 -0.53 8.80
CA TYR A 618 -4.45 0.63 9.46
C TYR A 618 -4.04 0.37 10.92
N LEU A 619 -4.69 -0.55 11.63
CA LEU A 619 -4.29 -0.94 13.00
C LEU A 619 -3.10 -1.91 12.95
N GLY A 620 -3.27 -3.00 12.20
CA GLY A 620 -2.27 -4.06 12.09
C GLY A 620 -1.11 -3.69 11.16
N ARG A 621 -1.34 -3.54 9.85
CA ARG A 621 -0.23 -3.43 8.89
C ARG A 621 0.51 -2.09 8.95
N HIS A 622 -0.20 -0.98 9.17
CA HIS A 622 0.42 0.33 9.25
C HIS A 622 1.06 0.58 10.63
N ASN A 623 0.39 0.20 11.73
CA ASN A 623 0.84 0.53 13.10
C ASN A 623 1.34 -0.66 13.94
N LYS A 624 1.41 -1.87 13.36
CA LYS A 624 1.92 -3.12 13.96
C LYS A 624 1.16 -3.59 15.21
N ILE A 625 -0.05 -3.10 15.46
CA ILE A 625 -0.89 -3.50 16.60
C ILE A 625 -1.70 -4.75 16.22
N TYR A 626 -1.26 -5.91 16.70
CA TYR A 626 -1.91 -7.20 16.44
C TYR A 626 -2.42 -7.92 17.70
N ASN A 627 -1.70 -7.82 18.83
CA ASN A 627 -1.99 -8.67 19.99
C ASN A 627 -3.12 -8.11 20.86
N ALA A 628 -3.17 -6.80 21.10
CA ALA A 628 -4.15 -6.22 22.03
C ALA A 628 -5.64 -6.52 21.72
N PRO A 629 -6.10 -6.54 20.44
CA PRO A 629 -7.44 -7.04 20.11
C PRO A 629 -7.66 -8.52 20.46
N ARG A 630 -6.61 -9.35 20.33
CA ARG A 630 -6.67 -10.80 20.59
C ARG A 630 -6.69 -11.10 22.07
N GLU A 631 -5.82 -10.46 22.84
CA GLU A 631 -5.79 -10.48 24.31
C GLU A 631 -7.16 -10.07 24.90
N LEU A 632 -7.88 -9.13 24.28
CA LEU A 632 -9.25 -8.76 24.66
C LEU A 632 -10.33 -9.81 24.34
N MET A 633 -10.29 -10.42 23.16
CA MET A 633 -11.25 -11.48 22.81
C MET A 633 -11.03 -12.75 23.65
N GLU A 634 -9.78 -13.05 24.00
CA GLU A 634 -9.44 -14.11 24.95
C GLU A 634 -9.95 -13.77 26.36
N ALA A 635 -9.76 -12.52 26.82
CA ALA A 635 -10.26 -12.06 28.11
C ALA A 635 -11.79 -12.10 28.24
N SER A 636 -12.55 -11.88 27.16
CA SER A 636 -14.02 -12.01 27.17
C SER A 636 -14.54 -13.45 27.16
N GLY A 637 -13.66 -14.45 27.25
CA GLY A 637 -14.04 -15.87 27.18
C GLY A 637 -14.52 -16.30 25.78
N SER A 638 -14.10 -15.61 24.73
CA SER A 638 -14.43 -15.98 23.34
C SER A 638 -13.45 -17.00 22.79
N THR A 639 -13.93 -17.96 21.99
CA THR A 639 -13.05 -18.91 21.28
C THR A 639 -12.65 -18.31 19.93
N LEU A 640 -11.43 -17.78 19.84
CA LEU A 640 -10.90 -17.20 18.60
C LEU A 640 -10.39 -18.28 17.64
N VAL A 641 -11.01 -18.39 16.46
CA VAL A 641 -10.52 -19.15 15.31
C VAL A 641 -10.02 -18.19 14.24
N GLU A 642 -8.72 -18.27 13.93
CA GLU A 642 -8.07 -17.37 12.97
C GLU A 642 -8.37 -17.72 11.51
N MET A 643 -8.64 -16.69 10.70
CA MET A 643 -8.68 -16.83 9.24
C MET A 643 -7.30 -17.21 8.67
N PRO A 644 -7.21 -17.96 7.55
CA PRO A 644 -5.93 -18.32 6.93
C PRO A 644 -5.00 -17.13 6.63
N ARG A 645 -5.58 -15.98 6.25
CA ARG A 645 -4.92 -14.68 6.15
C ARG A 645 -5.27 -13.81 7.38
N HIS A 646 -4.40 -13.78 8.38
CA HIS A 646 -4.50 -12.92 9.58
C HIS A 646 -3.19 -12.14 9.83
N GLY A 647 -3.20 -11.22 10.79
CA GLY A 647 -2.05 -10.40 11.18
C GLY A 647 -1.50 -9.59 9.99
N GLU A 648 -0.17 -9.57 9.83
CA GLU A 648 0.48 -8.88 8.70
C GLU A 648 0.04 -9.38 7.31
N ARG A 649 -0.53 -10.59 7.22
CA ARG A 649 -1.05 -11.21 6.00
C ARG A 649 -2.55 -10.96 5.76
N SER A 650 -3.25 -10.27 6.67
CA SER A 650 -4.70 -10.01 6.58
C SER A 650 -5.11 -9.36 5.25
N MET A 651 -6.18 -9.85 4.64
CA MET A 651 -6.77 -9.23 3.44
C MET A 651 -7.68 -8.07 3.84
N CYS A 652 -7.57 -6.96 3.12
CA CYS A 652 -8.36 -5.74 3.32
C CYS A 652 -9.88 -6.00 3.28
N CYS A 653 -10.65 -5.25 4.07
CA CYS A 653 -12.12 -5.26 4.03
C CYS A 653 -12.72 -4.57 2.79
N GLY A 654 -11.96 -3.70 2.11
CA GLY A 654 -12.42 -2.92 0.94
C GLY A 654 -12.46 -1.41 1.17
N ALA A 655 -12.73 -0.92 2.38
CA ALA A 655 -13.00 0.50 2.65
C ALA A 655 -11.85 1.49 2.36
N GLY A 656 -10.59 1.05 2.50
CA GLY A 656 -9.41 1.91 2.39
C GLY A 656 -9.23 2.53 1.00
N GLY A 657 -8.34 3.50 0.85
CA GLY A 657 -8.13 4.17 -0.44
C GLY A 657 -9.32 5.00 -0.90
N ALA A 658 -10.14 5.49 0.03
CA ALA A 658 -11.45 6.12 -0.20
C ALA A 658 -12.52 5.21 -0.87
N ARG A 659 -12.24 3.90 -1.05
CA ARG A 659 -13.16 2.96 -1.73
C ARG A 659 -14.48 2.69 -1.00
N MET A 660 -14.61 3.07 0.28
CA MET A 660 -15.90 3.13 0.97
C MET A 660 -16.90 4.12 0.33
N TRP A 661 -16.41 5.07 -0.48
CA TRP A 661 -17.19 6.15 -1.08
C TRP A 661 -17.28 6.05 -2.63
N MET A 662 -16.97 4.89 -3.21
CA MET A 662 -16.96 4.65 -4.67
C MET A 662 -17.46 3.24 -4.98
N GLU A 663 -18.45 3.10 -5.86
CA GLU A 663 -19.11 1.80 -6.06
C GLU A 663 -18.19 0.73 -6.66
N GLU A 664 -18.32 -0.50 -6.17
CA GLU A 664 -17.40 -1.59 -6.51
C GLU A 664 -17.94 -2.43 -7.67
N GLN A 665 -17.89 -1.87 -8.88
CA GLN A 665 -18.45 -2.45 -10.11
C GLN A 665 -17.56 -3.51 -10.79
N LEU A 666 -16.23 -3.44 -10.61
CA LEU A 666 -15.29 -4.31 -11.33
C LEU A 666 -14.95 -5.60 -10.57
N GLY A 667 -15.34 -6.74 -11.13
CA GLY A 667 -15.01 -8.07 -10.59
C GLY A 667 -15.82 -8.42 -9.33
N LYS A 668 -15.22 -9.20 -8.42
CA LYS A 668 -15.82 -9.55 -7.13
C LYS A 668 -15.63 -8.39 -6.13
N ARG A 669 -16.59 -8.17 -5.23
CA ARG A 669 -16.43 -7.20 -4.14
C ARG A 669 -15.40 -7.68 -3.10
N ILE A 670 -14.52 -6.79 -2.64
CA ILE A 670 -13.40 -7.13 -1.74
C ILE A 670 -13.91 -7.56 -0.37
N ASN A 671 -14.97 -6.93 0.14
CA ASN A 671 -15.61 -7.35 1.39
C ASN A 671 -16.15 -8.78 1.30
N VAL A 672 -16.82 -9.14 0.20
CA VAL A 672 -17.38 -10.48 -0.03
C VAL A 672 -16.27 -11.55 -0.09
N ASP A 673 -15.10 -11.28 -0.69
CA ASP A 673 -13.98 -12.26 -0.63
C ASP A 673 -13.40 -12.41 0.78
N ARG A 674 -13.41 -11.34 1.58
CA ARG A 674 -12.99 -11.43 2.98
C ARG A 674 -14.03 -12.14 3.86
N VAL A 675 -15.32 -11.95 3.59
CA VAL A 675 -16.41 -12.65 4.29
C VAL A 675 -16.43 -14.13 3.94
N ASP A 676 -16.18 -14.53 2.69
CA ASP A 676 -16.01 -15.95 2.32
C ASP A 676 -14.87 -16.63 3.11
N GLU A 677 -13.79 -15.88 3.38
CA GLU A 677 -12.69 -16.37 4.21
C GLU A 677 -13.09 -16.46 5.69
N ALA A 678 -13.85 -15.50 6.21
CA ALA A 678 -14.36 -15.50 7.58
C ALA A 678 -15.38 -16.63 7.81
N LEU A 679 -16.38 -16.78 6.93
CA LEU A 679 -17.36 -17.86 7.01
C LEU A 679 -16.72 -19.25 6.92
N SER A 680 -15.54 -19.38 6.30
CA SER A 680 -14.79 -20.64 6.26
C SER A 680 -14.21 -21.10 7.61
N THR A 681 -14.34 -20.32 8.68
CA THR A 681 -14.03 -20.72 10.08
C THR A 681 -15.28 -21.10 10.89
N ASN A 682 -16.47 -21.15 10.26
CA ASN A 682 -17.79 -21.35 10.88
C ASN A 682 -18.06 -20.46 12.11
N PRO A 683 -17.83 -19.14 12.05
CA PRO A 683 -17.95 -18.24 13.21
C PRO A 683 -19.41 -17.97 13.59
N THR A 684 -19.68 -17.72 14.86
CA THR A 684 -20.93 -17.10 15.34
C THR A 684 -20.89 -15.58 15.20
N LYS A 685 -19.73 -14.97 15.46
CA LYS A 685 -19.50 -13.52 15.29
C LYS A 685 -18.19 -13.27 14.51
N ILE A 686 -18.18 -12.27 13.65
CA ILE A 686 -16.98 -11.74 13.00
C ILE A 686 -16.57 -10.46 13.74
N ALA A 687 -15.45 -10.52 14.46
CA ALA A 687 -14.92 -9.41 15.23
C ALA A 687 -13.99 -8.51 14.40
N THR A 688 -14.03 -7.22 14.67
CA THR A 688 -13.08 -6.23 14.12
C THR A 688 -12.78 -5.14 15.17
N GLY A 689 -11.82 -4.26 14.87
CA GLY A 689 -11.50 -3.09 15.68
C GLY A 689 -11.45 -1.83 14.81
N CYS A 690 -12.49 -1.58 14.01
CA CYS A 690 -12.58 -0.43 13.12
C CYS A 690 -13.99 -0.29 12.52
N PRO A 691 -14.69 0.85 12.71
CA PRO A 691 -16.00 1.14 12.10
C PRO A 691 -16.10 0.90 10.59
N PHE A 692 -15.14 1.40 9.79
CA PHE A 692 -15.13 1.19 8.34
C PHE A 692 -15.03 -0.30 7.97
N CYS A 693 -14.30 -1.10 8.77
CA CYS A 693 -14.24 -2.54 8.57
C CYS A 693 -15.55 -3.21 8.99
N ARG A 694 -16.20 -2.74 10.07
CA ARG A 694 -17.50 -3.26 10.53
C ARG A 694 -18.57 -3.06 9.47
N VAL A 695 -18.68 -1.87 8.88
CA VAL A 695 -19.62 -1.56 7.78
C VAL A 695 -19.40 -2.53 6.61
N MET A 696 -18.22 -2.49 5.98
CA MET A 696 -17.93 -3.33 4.81
C MET A 696 -18.16 -4.83 5.06
N LEU A 697 -17.74 -5.35 6.22
CA LEU A 697 -17.94 -6.75 6.56
C LEU A 697 -19.41 -7.08 6.85
N THR A 698 -20.18 -6.16 7.45
CA THR A 698 -21.63 -6.34 7.62
C THR A 698 -22.31 -6.46 6.25
N ASP A 699 -22.03 -5.52 5.36
CA ASP A 699 -22.63 -5.50 4.02
C ASP A 699 -22.24 -6.76 3.20
N GLY A 700 -21.01 -7.26 3.41
CA GLY A 700 -20.54 -8.51 2.82
C GLY A 700 -21.17 -9.77 3.43
N VAL A 701 -21.61 -9.72 4.69
CA VAL A 701 -22.37 -10.79 5.36
C VAL A 701 -23.83 -10.78 4.92
N THR A 702 -24.47 -9.61 4.83
CA THR A 702 -25.84 -9.47 4.28
C THR A 702 -25.92 -10.06 2.87
N ALA A 703 -24.98 -9.70 1.99
CA ALA A 703 -24.89 -10.23 0.64
C ALA A 703 -24.61 -11.75 0.54
N ARG A 704 -24.28 -12.42 1.67
CA ARG A 704 -24.19 -13.88 1.78
C ARG A 704 -25.43 -14.50 2.43
N GLN A 705 -26.05 -13.83 3.39
CA GLN A 705 -27.32 -14.24 3.99
C GLN A 705 -28.45 -14.25 2.95
N GLU A 706 -28.48 -13.28 2.04
CA GLU A 706 -29.33 -13.25 0.83
C GLU A 706 -29.11 -14.45 -0.10
N GLN A 707 -28.01 -15.20 0.07
CA GLN A 707 -27.62 -16.36 -0.73
C GLN A 707 -27.63 -17.66 0.09
N GLY A 708 -28.26 -17.66 1.28
CA GLY A 708 -28.34 -18.83 2.17
C GLY A 708 -27.01 -19.21 2.83
N GLN A 709 -26.11 -18.24 3.06
CA GLN A 709 -24.78 -18.46 3.62
C GLN A 709 -24.50 -17.51 4.80
N GLY A 710 -24.00 -18.06 5.91
CA GLY A 710 -23.71 -17.23 7.10
C GLY A 710 -24.95 -16.72 7.83
N GLU A 711 -26.07 -17.44 7.76
CA GLU A 711 -27.27 -17.18 8.57
C GLU A 711 -26.90 -17.09 10.06
N GLY A 712 -27.45 -16.08 10.75
CA GLY A 712 -27.19 -15.85 12.18
C GLY A 712 -25.80 -15.27 12.53
N VAL A 713 -24.91 -15.08 11.56
CA VAL A 713 -23.57 -14.50 11.80
C VAL A 713 -23.67 -12.96 11.95
N GLU A 714 -23.19 -12.43 13.07
CA GLU A 714 -23.13 -10.97 13.32
C GLU A 714 -21.72 -10.40 13.09
N VAL A 715 -21.62 -9.13 12.67
CA VAL A 715 -20.35 -8.39 12.61
C VAL A 715 -20.27 -7.38 13.74
N VAL A 716 -19.28 -7.55 14.61
CA VAL A 716 -19.13 -6.85 15.88
C VAL A 716 -17.78 -6.16 16.01
N ASP A 717 -17.73 -5.09 16.82
CA ASP A 717 -16.46 -4.60 17.33
C ASP A 717 -16.05 -5.36 18.60
N VAL A 718 -14.75 -5.56 18.81
CA VAL A 718 -14.16 -6.16 20.02
C VAL A 718 -14.62 -5.46 21.31
N ALA A 719 -14.90 -4.15 21.27
CA ALA A 719 -15.47 -3.42 22.42
C ALA A 719 -16.78 -4.03 22.91
N GLN A 720 -17.69 -4.41 22.00
CA GLN A 720 -18.97 -5.00 22.40
C GLN A 720 -18.77 -6.39 23.02
N LEU A 721 -17.82 -7.19 22.51
CA LEU A 721 -17.49 -8.50 23.07
C LEU A 721 -16.90 -8.38 24.49
N MET A 722 -16.12 -7.33 24.76
CA MET A 722 -15.64 -7.04 26.11
C MET A 722 -16.79 -6.60 27.02
N LEU A 723 -17.70 -5.77 26.52
CA LEU A 723 -18.87 -5.29 27.25
C LEU A 723 -19.93 -6.39 27.52
N ASP A 724 -20.07 -7.37 26.63
CA ASP A 724 -20.88 -8.58 26.81
C ASP A 724 -20.31 -9.49 27.93
N SER A 725 -19.06 -9.29 28.37
CA SER A 725 -18.34 -10.16 29.33
C SER A 725 -18.19 -9.58 30.74
N ILE A 726 -18.43 -8.29 30.94
CA ILE A 726 -18.31 -7.62 32.25
C ILE A 726 -19.67 -7.49 32.96
N THR A 727 -19.66 -7.27 34.28
CA THR A 727 -20.84 -6.81 35.00
C THR A 727 -21.24 -5.42 34.49
N ARG A 728 -22.52 -5.24 34.15
CA ARG A 728 -23.09 -3.91 33.89
C ARG A 728 -23.25 -3.17 35.22
N ILE A 729 -22.68 -1.98 35.31
CA ILE A 729 -22.85 -1.04 36.42
C ILE A 729 -24.08 -0.15 36.16
N ASP A 730 -24.72 0.39 37.18
CA ASP A 730 -25.86 1.30 37.00
C ASP A 730 -25.43 2.66 36.43
N ALA A 731 -26.39 3.36 35.81
CA ALA A 731 -26.12 4.61 35.13
C ALA A 731 -25.62 5.74 36.05
N ALA A 732 -26.04 5.76 37.32
CA ALA A 732 -25.63 6.82 38.25
C ALA A 732 -24.20 6.60 38.75
N GLU A 733 -23.78 5.35 39.00
CA GLU A 733 -22.37 5.03 39.24
C GLU A 733 -21.51 5.29 37.99
N LEU A 734 -22.00 5.01 36.77
CA LEU A 734 -21.29 5.36 35.53
C LEU A 734 -21.09 6.89 35.38
N SER A 735 -22.12 7.71 35.63
CA SER A 735 -22.00 9.18 35.68
C SER A 735 -21.01 9.63 36.77
N ALA A 736 -21.11 9.08 37.98
CA ALA A 736 -20.24 9.44 39.10
C ALA A 736 -18.76 9.11 38.84
N ASN A 737 -18.48 7.99 38.16
CA ASN A 737 -17.14 7.60 37.74
C ASN A 737 -16.52 8.56 36.70
N LEU A 738 -17.35 9.18 35.85
CA LEU A 738 -16.91 10.19 34.89
C LEU A 738 -16.88 11.62 35.46
N HIS A 739 -17.65 11.93 36.50
CA HIS A 739 -17.76 13.29 37.06
C HIS A 739 -16.39 13.87 37.48
N VAL A 740 -16.11 15.10 37.06
CA VAL A 740 -14.89 15.84 37.42
C VAL A 740 -15.26 17.21 37.96
N VAL A 741 -14.94 17.46 39.23
CA VAL A 741 -14.99 18.81 39.81
C VAL A 741 -13.88 19.64 39.17
N GLN A 742 -14.24 20.62 38.35
CA GLN A 742 -13.31 21.62 37.85
C GLN A 742 -13.00 22.62 38.98
N GLU A 743 -11.73 22.82 39.32
CA GLU A 743 -11.33 23.97 40.15
C GLU A 743 -11.41 25.24 39.29
N PRO A 744 -11.97 26.36 39.78
CA PRO A 744 -12.04 27.59 39.00
C PRO A 744 -10.65 28.06 38.60
N LYS A 745 -10.42 28.24 37.28
CA LYS A 745 -9.19 28.84 36.75
C LYS A 745 -9.02 30.21 37.40
N ALA A 746 -8.06 30.34 38.31
CA ALA A 746 -7.83 31.57 39.05
C ALA A 746 -7.65 32.74 38.09
N GLU A 747 -8.37 33.84 38.32
CA GLU A 747 -8.15 35.06 37.54
C GLU A 747 -6.68 35.47 37.66
N PRO A 748 -6.00 35.80 36.56
CA PRO A 748 -4.62 36.24 36.62
C PRO A 748 -4.56 37.50 37.51
N GLU A 749 -3.72 37.48 38.54
CA GLU A 749 -3.53 38.64 39.41
C GLU A 749 -3.21 39.87 38.53
N PRO A 750 -3.90 41.00 38.73
CA PRO A 750 -3.67 42.18 37.90
C PRO A 750 -2.21 42.63 38.07
N GLU A 751 -1.50 42.77 36.95
CA GLU A 751 -0.10 43.23 36.97
C GLU A 751 0.00 44.53 37.80
N PRO A 752 0.87 44.59 38.83
CA PRO A 752 0.96 45.76 39.68
C PRO A 752 1.40 46.97 38.87
N GLU A 753 0.64 48.07 38.96
CA GLU A 753 0.95 49.30 38.22
C GLU A 753 2.38 49.77 38.54
N PRO A 754 3.24 50.03 37.53
CA PRO A 754 4.63 50.39 37.78
C PRO A 754 4.72 51.78 38.41
N GLU A 755 5.28 51.85 39.62
CA GLU A 755 5.50 53.12 40.32
C GLU A 755 6.39 54.08 39.51
N PRO A 756 6.12 55.40 39.53
CA PRO A 756 6.83 56.37 38.73
C PRO A 756 8.24 56.64 39.30
N VAL A 757 9.25 55.96 38.74
CA VAL A 757 10.65 56.18 39.09
C VAL A 757 11.08 57.60 38.73
N ALA A 758 11.28 58.44 39.74
CA ALA A 758 11.95 59.72 39.58
C ALA A 758 13.43 59.48 39.23
N ALA A 759 13.94 60.17 38.21
CA ALA A 759 15.26 59.90 37.66
C ALA A 759 16.38 60.53 38.51
N GLU A 760 17.47 59.78 38.73
CA GLU A 760 18.75 60.39 39.04
C GLU A 760 19.90 59.82 38.19
N VAL A 761 20.67 60.79 37.69
CA VAL A 761 21.81 60.83 36.77
C VAL A 761 22.77 59.62 36.75
N VAL A 762 23.26 59.29 35.54
CA VAL A 762 24.39 58.37 35.28
C VAL A 762 25.73 59.09 35.47
N GLU A 763 26.72 58.45 36.08
CA GLU A 763 28.13 58.81 35.93
C GLU A 763 28.97 57.57 35.52
N GLU A 764 29.95 57.76 34.63
CA GLU A 764 30.75 56.68 34.02
C GLU A 764 32.01 56.36 34.83
N ALA A 765 32.50 55.10 34.76
CA ALA A 765 33.77 54.78 34.09
C ALA A 765 34.30 53.33 34.28
N ALA A 766 35.15 52.94 33.33
CA ALA A 766 36.28 52.00 33.43
C ALA A 766 36.02 50.49 33.72
N PRO A 767 36.28 49.59 32.74
CA PRO A 767 36.42 48.16 32.99
C PRO A 767 37.82 47.80 33.53
N LYS A 768 37.93 46.72 34.30
CA LYS A 768 39.21 46.11 34.72
C LYS A 768 39.15 44.58 34.66
N ALA A 769 40.30 43.95 34.46
CA ALA A 769 40.39 42.54 34.07
C ALA A 769 41.22 41.68 35.02
N ALA A 770 40.85 40.39 35.08
CA ALA A 770 41.61 39.24 35.60
C ALA A 770 41.97 39.24 37.09
N PRO A 771 42.19 38.02 37.63
CA PRO A 771 43.56 37.71 38.05
C PRO A 771 44.13 36.49 37.30
N THR A 772 45.44 36.53 37.07
CA THR A 772 46.25 35.33 36.78
C THR A 772 47.16 35.05 37.97
N GLY A 773 47.45 33.79 38.22
CA GLY A 773 48.42 33.35 39.24
C GLY A 773 48.92 31.96 38.90
N GLY A 774 50.24 31.75 38.97
CA GLY A 774 50.84 30.46 38.64
C GLY A 774 52.32 30.40 39.04
N GLY A 775 52.83 29.18 39.20
CA GLY A 775 54.24 28.94 39.48
C GLY A 775 54.57 27.49 39.82
N LEU A 776 55.58 26.95 39.12
CA LEU A 776 56.37 25.73 39.43
C LEU A 776 55.63 24.36 39.29
N GLY A 777 56.20 23.32 38.67
CA GLY A 777 57.40 23.27 37.82
C GLY A 777 57.87 21.86 37.36
N MET A 778 58.40 21.80 36.13
CA MET A 778 59.36 20.82 35.54
C MET A 778 58.99 19.39 35.03
N LYS A 779 59.45 19.15 33.77
CA LYS A 779 60.11 17.95 33.16
C LYS A 779 59.31 16.84 32.42
N GLY A 780 59.73 16.57 31.17
CA GLY A 780 59.45 15.38 30.33
C GLY A 780 58.25 15.54 29.37
N ALA A 781 58.36 15.85 28.07
CA ALA A 781 59.06 15.20 26.94
C ALA A 781 58.54 13.77 26.64
N ALA A 782 58.04 13.41 25.43
CA ALA A 782 57.77 14.12 24.16
C ALA A 782 56.63 13.37 23.39
N LYS A 783 56.25 13.56 22.11
CA LYS A 783 56.79 14.28 20.92
C LYS A 783 55.66 14.50 19.86
N ALA A 784 55.94 15.23 18.77
CA ALA A 784 55.18 15.34 17.51
C ALA A 784 56.16 15.15 16.30
N PRO A 785 55.95 15.57 15.02
CA PRO A 785 54.84 16.27 14.30
C PRO A 785 54.40 15.51 12.99
N GLY A 786 53.61 16.03 12.03
CA GLY A 786 52.76 17.24 11.91
C GLY A 786 52.69 17.82 10.46
N GLY A 787 51.89 18.88 10.25
CA GLY A 787 51.75 19.65 8.98
C GLY A 787 50.43 19.40 8.21
N GLY A 788 49.84 20.35 7.47
CA GLY A 788 50.13 21.80 7.35
C GLY A 788 49.56 22.44 6.06
N LEU A 789 49.27 23.77 6.10
CA LEU A 789 48.71 24.62 4.99
C LEU A 789 47.23 24.35 4.64
N GLY A 790 46.38 25.27 4.14
CA GLY A 790 46.46 26.69 3.70
C GLY A 790 45.53 26.89 2.46
N MET A 791 44.83 27.99 2.14
CA MET A 791 45.02 29.44 2.39
C MET A 791 43.81 30.28 1.81
N LYS A 792 43.34 31.36 2.50
CA LYS A 792 42.53 32.56 2.04
C LYS A 792 41.16 32.35 1.31
N GLY A 793 40.17 33.27 1.30
CA GLY A 793 39.95 34.61 1.94
C GLY A 793 39.68 35.76 0.93
N ALA A 794 38.84 36.80 1.13
CA ALA A 794 37.86 37.16 2.20
C ALA A 794 37.00 38.44 1.84
N ALA A 795 35.92 38.73 2.59
CA ALA A 795 35.07 39.98 2.62
C ALA A 795 34.12 40.25 1.40
N LYS A 796 33.13 41.17 1.38
CA LYS A 796 32.60 42.19 2.33
C LYS A 796 31.11 42.53 1.99
N ALA A 797 30.36 43.20 2.89
CA ALA A 797 29.00 43.74 2.64
C ALA A 797 28.89 45.27 2.88
N PRO A 798 27.88 45.93 2.28
CA PRO A 798 27.13 47.06 2.86
C PRO A 798 25.58 46.85 2.77
N GLY A 799 24.70 47.62 3.43
CA GLY A 799 24.92 48.62 4.47
C GLY A 799 23.90 49.79 4.44
N GLY A 800 22.94 49.82 5.39
CA GLY A 800 22.02 50.94 5.67
C GLY A 800 20.64 50.88 4.99
N GLY A 801 19.55 51.44 5.56
CA GLY A 801 19.42 51.96 6.94
C GLY A 801 18.14 52.79 7.21
N LEU A 802 17.65 52.70 8.47
CA LEU A 802 16.90 53.70 9.28
C LEU A 802 15.62 54.40 8.74
N GLY A 803 14.54 54.37 9.54
CA GLY A 803 13.38 55.28 9.42
C GLY A 803 12.27 54.99 10.44
N MET A 804 12.05 55.87 11.42
CA MET A 804 11.17 55.63 12.59
C MET A 804 10.24 56.82 12.88
N LYS A 805 8.97 56.57 13.24
CA LYS A 805 8.10 57.46 14.05
C LYS A 805 6.77 56.79 14.47
N GLY A 806 6.29 57.10 15.68
CA GLY A 806 4.96 56.72 16.21
C GLY A 806 3.88 57.79 15.93
N ALA A 807 2.72 57.82 16.60
CA ALA A 807 2.29 57.03 17.77
C ALA A 807 0.80 56.58 17.60
N ALA A 808 -0.15 56.47 18.55
CA ALA A 808 -0.33 57.00 19.92
C ALA A 808 -0.95 55.98 20.90
N LYS A 809 -2.06 56.28 21.60
CA LYS A 809 -2.64 55.47 22.71
C LYS A 809 -4.17 55.59 22.79
N ALA A 810 -4.83 54.65 23.49
CA ALA A 810 -6.26 54.63 23.80
C ALA A 810 -6.65 55.53 25.00
N PRO A 811 -7.96 55.66 25.30
CA PRO A 811 -8.39 55.69 26.70
C PRO A 811 -9.73 54.96 26.99
N GLY A 812 -10.01 54.74 28.28
CA GLY A 812 -11.34 54.45 28.83
C GLY A 812 -11.31 54.51 30.36
N ALA A 813 -12.43 54.81 31.05
CA ALA A 813 -12.63 54.58 32.50
C ALA A 813 -14.05 54.93 33.03
N LYS A 814 -14.63 53.99 33.79
CA LYS A 814 -15.47 54.11 35.02
C LYS A 814 -16.81 54.92 35.05
N ALA A 815 -17.63 54.54 36.05
CA ALA A 815 -18.98 55.04 36.43
C ALA A 815 -18.90 55.83 37.78
N PRO A 816 -19.91 56.01 38.69
CA PRO A 816 -21.23 55.34 38.89
C PRO A 816 -22.43 56.25 39.33
N ALA A 817 -23.50 55.63 39.90
CA ALA A 817 -24.69 56.15 40.66
C ALA A 817 -26.04 56.24 39.89
N ALA A 818 -27.26 56.22 40.50
CA ALA A 818 -27.79 55.59 41.74
C ALA A 818 -29.35 55.79 41.85
N GLU A 819 -30.10 54.82 42.41
CA GLU A 819 -31.53 54.86 42.84
C GLU A 819 -32.62 55.18 41.75
N ALA A 820 -33.93 54.93 41.89
CA ALA A 820 -34.79 54.43 43.00
C ALA A 820 -35.96 53.50 42.50
N ALA A 821 -36.75 52.93 43.42
CA ALA A 821 -37.98 52.13 43.17
C ALA A 821 -39.29 52.96 43.45
N PRO A 822 -40.56 52.46 43.37
CA PRO A 822 -41.13 51.16 43.80
C PRO A 822 -41.78 50.38 42.60
N ALA A 823 -42.86 49.56 42.59
CA ALA A 823 -43.96 49.25 43.53
C ALA A 823 -44.68 47.89 43.26
N GLU A 824 -45.88 47.72 43.84
CA GLU A 824 -46.77 46.53 43.87
C GLU A 824 -47.70 46.46 42.61
N THR A 825 -48.57 45.47 42.31
CA THR A 825 -49.40 44.52 43.11
C THR A 825 -49.74 43.19 42.36
N ALA A 826 -50.31 42.20 43.07
CA ALA A 826 -51.08 41.04 42.55
C ALA A 826 -52.59 41.20 42.93
N PRO A 827 -53.57 40.26 42.72
CA PRO A 827 -53.52 38.85 42.24
C PRO A 827 -54.72 38.39 41.34
N THR A 828 -55.07 37.08 41.40
CA THR A 828 -56.38 36.40 41.15
C THR A 828 -56.90 36.03 39.74
N GLU A 829 -56.83 34.72 39.45
CA GLU A 829 -57.92 33.74 39.14
C GLU A 829 -58.94 33.83 37.97
N ALA A 830 -59.38 32.61 37.59
CA ALA A 830 -60.68 32.16 37.04
C ALA A 830 -60.87 31.96 35.51
N ALA A 831 -61.47 30.81 35.17
CA ALA A 831 -62.09 30.45 33.88
C ALA A 831 -63.64 30.48 34.01
N PRO A 832 -64.50 30.26 32.96
CA PRO A 832 -64.75 28.89 32.45
C PRO A 832 -65.37 28.67 31.02
N ALA A 833 -65.04 27.52 30.42
CA ALA A 833 -65.92 26.55 29.72
C ALA A 833 -66.74 26.84 28.41
N LYS A 834 -67.00 25.72 27.70
CA LYS A 834 -67.91 25.47 26.53
C LYS A 834 -67.43 26.01 25.15
N GLY A 835 -67.65 25.32 24.02
CA GLY A 835 -68.11 23.93 23.80
C GLY A 835 -68.74 23.66 22.41
N LEU A 836 -68.86 22.39 22.03
CA LEU A 836 -69.61 21.82 20.87
C LEU A 836 -69.11 22.10 19.43
N GLY A 837 -69.12 21.07 18.58
CA GLY A 837 -68.92 21.15 17.12
C GLY A 837 -68.68 19.78 16.47
N MET A 838 -69.46 19.37 15.46
CA MET A 838 -69.46 18.01 14.90
C MET A 838 -69.88 18.00 13.41
N LYS A 839 -69.50 16.93 12.67
CA LYS A 839 -69.60 16.66 11.20
C LYS A 839 -68.38 17.13 10.39
N GLY A 840 -68.00 16.48 9.28
CA GLY A 840 -68.45 15.19 8.72
C GLY A 840 -68.39 15.08 7.18
N GLY A 841 -67.99 13.91 6.65
CA GLY A 841 -67.84 13.59 5.22
C GLY A 841 -66.39 13.15 4.91
N ALA A 842 -66.10 11.92 4.45
CA ALA A 842 -66.47 11.22 3.21
C ALA A 842 -65.71 11.77 1.97
N LYS A 843 -65.20 10.94 1.04
CA LYS A 843 -65.60 9.56 0.66
C LYS A 843 -64.45 8.79 -0.04
N ALA A 844 -64.41 7.46 0.09
CA ALA A 844 -63.66 6.54 -0.80
C ALA A 844 -64.62 5.85 -1.81
N PRO A 845 -64.13 5.12 -2.84
CA PRO A 845 -63.77 3.69 -2.72
C PRO A 845 -62.44 3.34 -3.44
N GLY A 846 -61.87 2.13 -3.43
CA GLY A 846 -62.34 0.78 -3.03
C GLY A 846 -62.60 -0.11 -4.27
N GLY A 847 -62.31 -1.41 -4.33
CA GLY A 847 -61.70 -2.39 -3.38
C GLY A 847 -61.24 -3.64 -4.16
N GLY A 848 -61.10 -4.86 -3.62
CA GLY A 848 -61.19 -5.33 -2.22
C GLY A 848 -61.42 -6.85 -2.08
N LEU A 849 -61.34 -7.33 -0.82
CA LEU A 849 -61.95 -8.54 -0.23
C LEU A 849 -61.34 -9.95 -0.53
N GLY A 850 -61.23 -10.87 0.45
CA GLY A 850 -61.36 -10.69 1.91
C GLY A 850 -61.67 -11.96 2.74
N MET A 851 -61.81 -11.75 4.07
CA MET A 851 -62.39 -12.67 5.11
C MET A 851 -61.53 -13.91 5.53
N LYS A 852 -61.60 -14.48 6.76
CA LYS A 852 -62.39 -14.15 7.99
C LYS A 852 -61.79 -14.79 9.28
N GLY A 853 -61.72 -14.03 10.39
CA GLY A 853 -61.71 -14.52 11.80
C GLY A 853 -60.49 -15.31 12.31
N GLY A 854 -60.20 -15.40 13.63
CA GLY A 854 -60.77 -14.67 14.77
C GLY A 854 -60.35 -15.22 16.17
N ALA A 855 -60.53 -14.40 17.21
CA ALA A 855 -60.52 -14.72 18.67
C ALA A 855 -59.19 -14.87 19.46
N LYS A 856 -59.28 -14.42 20.72
CA LYS A 856 -58.31 -14.23 21.82
C LYS A 856 -57.53 -15.48 22.31
N ALA A 857 -56.24 -15.27 22.66
CA ALA A 857 -55.60 -15.26 24.02
C ALA A 857 -56.27 -16.02 25.21
N PRO A 858 -55.57 -16.32 26.35
CA PRO A 858 -54.25 -15.84 26.82
C PRO A 858 -53.35 -16.94 27.48
N GLY A 859 -52.33 -16.54 28.28
CA GLY A 859 -51.81 -17.34 29.41
C GLY A 859 -50.31 -17.65 29.38
N ALA A 860 -49.68 -17.82 30.56
CA ALA A 860 -48.23 -18.04 30.69
C ALA A 860 -47.80 -18.82 31.96
N LYS A 861 -46.55 -19.32 31.91
CA LYS A 861 -45.64 -19.73 33.00
C LYS A 861 -45.86 -21.05 33.77
N ALA A 862 -44.72 -21.47 34.35
CA ALA A 862 -44.47 -22.42 35.44
C ALA A 862 -44.10 -23.90 35.09
N PRO A 863 -43.20 -24.56 35.86
CA PRO A 863 -42.54 -25.82 35.46
C PRO A 863 -42.61 -26.97 36.51
N ALA A 864 -42.06 -28.15 36.20
CA ALA A 864 -41.55 -29.12 37.19
C ALA A 864 -40.64 -30.20 36.54
N ALA A 865 -39.94 -30.98 37.39
CA ALA A 865 -39.31 -32.27 37.07
C ALA A 865 -40.39 -33.41 37.02
N GLU A 866 -40.14 -34.72 36.93
CA GLU A 866 -39.01 -35.53 37.42
C GLU A 866 -38.85 -36.89 36.68
N ALA A 867 -37.93 -37.74 37.16
CA ALA A 867 -37.30 -38.88 36.48
C ALA A 867 -38.12 -40.18 36.33
N THR A 868 -37.57 -41.14 35.56
CA THR A 868 -37.70 -42.61 35.82
C THR A 868 -36.56 -43.42 35.19
N ALA A 869 -36.05 -44.43 35.93
CA ALA A 869 -35.25 -45.62 35.55
C ALA A 869 -33.99 -45.48 34.63
N ALA A 870 -32.79 -46.05 34.87
CA ALA A 870 -32.35 -47.33 35.47
C ALA A 870 -32.59 -48.57 34.55
N GLU A 871 -31.67 -49.53 34.34
CA GLU A 871 -30.26 -49.65 34.78
C GLU A 871 -29.46 -50.71 33.97
N THR A 872 -28.18 -50.45 33.61
CA THR A 872 -27.01 -51.39 33.52
C THR A 872 -27.08 -52.74 32.72
N PRO A 873 -25.98 -53.54 32.61
CA PRO A 873 -24.57 -53.23 32.30
C PRO A 873 -23.94 -54.16 31.22
N ALA A 874 -22.62 -54.01 30.95
CA ALA A 874 -21.59 -55.07 30.91
C ALA A 874 -20.54 -54.97 29.76
N GLU A 875 -19.44 -55.72 29.93
CA GLU A 875 -18.10 -55.44 29.39
C GLU A 875 -17.55 -56.50 28.40
N THR A 876 -16.50 -56.13 27.65
CA THR A 876 -15.46 -57.00 27.01
C THR A 876 -15.82 -58.03 25.91
N THR A 877 -15.02 -58.04 24.82
CA THR A 877 -14.25 -59.21 24.31
C THR A 877 -13.48 -58.89 23.00
N ALA A 878 -12.50 -59.74 22.64
CA ALA A 878 -11.75 -59.79 21.36
C ALA A 878 -11.03 -61.16 21.25
N PRO A 879 -10.37 -61.56 20.13
CA PRO A 879 -10.46 -61.19 18.70
C PRO A 879 -10.87 -62.43 17.84
N PRO A 880 -10.60 -62.50 16.50
CA PRO A 880 -9.42 -63.26 16.03
C PRO A 880 -8.74 -62.79 14.71
N VAL A 881 -7.73 -63.56 14.25
CA VAL A 881 -6.68 -63.31 13.22
C VAL A 881 -7.00 -63.79 11.79
N LYS A 882 -6.35 -63.29 10.71
CA LYS A 882 -5.03 -63.71 10.09
C LYS A 882 -4.68 -62.79 8.89
N GLY A 883 -3.45 -62.64 8.38
CA GLY A 883 -2.11 -63.14 8.80
C GLY A 883 -1.04 -63.06 7.66
N LEU A 884 0.27 -63.18 8.00
CA LEU A 884 1.50 -63.11 7.15
C LEU A 884 1.94 -61.66 6.74
N GLY A 885 3.23 -61.25 6.70
CA GLY A 885 4.55 -61.82 7.11
C GLY A 885 5.72 -61.11 6.36
N MET A 886 6.98 -60.96 6.82
CA MET A 886 7.67 -61.36 8.07
C MET A 886 9.08 -60.68 8.24
N LYS A 887 9.42 -60.13 9.44
CA LYS A 887 10.77 -59.79 10.03
C LYS A 887 11.71 -58.82 9.26
N GLY A 888 12.68 -58.10 9.86
CA GLY A 888 13.18 -57.87 11.25
C GLY A 888 14.51 -57.06 11.18
N GLY A 889 15.19 -56.58 12.25
CA GLY A 889 14.88 -56.48 13.69
C GLY A 889 16.09 -56.04 14.56
N ALA A 890 15.79 -55.42 15.72
CA ALA A 890 16.60 -55.28 16.96
C ALA A 890 17.81 -54.30 17.12
N LYS A 891 17.82 -53.68 18.32
CA LYS A 891 18.94 -53.27 19.21
C LYS A 891 19.60 -51.88 19.09
N ALA A 892 19.87 -51.28 20.26
CA ALA A 892 20.67 -50.07 20.51
C ALA A 892 21.92 -50.40 21.37
N PRO A 893 22.96 -49.56 21.33
CA PRO A 893 23.36 -48.69 22.46
C PRO A 893 23.71 -47.25 22.00
N GLY A 894 24.12 -46.26 22.81
CA GLY A 894 24.18 -46.15 24.27
C GLY A 894 25.31 -45.22 24.76
N GLY A 895 24.99 -44.11 25.45
CA GLY A 895 25.94 -43.14 26.05
C GLY A 895 26.38 -41.99 25.12
N GLY A 896 26.71 -40.78 25.60
CA GLY A 896 26.61 -40.23 26.98
C GLY A 896 27.16 -38.78 27.10
N LEU A 897 27.05 -38.19 28.31
CA LEU A 897 27.57 -36.86 28.75
C LEU A 897 26.86 -35.59 28.21
N GLY A 898 26.56 -34.53 29.00
CA GLY A 898 26.36 -34.47 30.46
C GLY A 898 26.77 -33.19 31.22
N MET A 899 25.89 -32.17 31.34
CA MET A 899 25.86 -31.08 32.36
C MET A 899 24.45 -30.44 32.27
N LYS A 900 23.61 -30.22 33.31
CA LYS A 900 23.71 -29.62 34.68
C LYS A 900 24.15 -28.15 34.67
N GLY A 901 23.41 -27.16 35.21
CA GLY A 901 22.07 -27.10 35.87
C GLY A 901 21.64 -25.62 36.01
N GLY A 902 20.63 -25.19 36.77
CA GLY A 902 19.59 -25.86 37.56
C GLY A 902 18.95 -24.92 38.62
N ALA A 903 17.67 -25.16 39.00
CA ALA A 903 16.90 -24.47 40.06
C ALA A 903 16.47 -22.98 39.76
N LYS A 904 15.40 -22.41 40.35
CA LYS A 904 14.31 -22.94 41.21
C LYS A 904 13.06 -22.03 41.14
N ALA A 905 11.90 -22.54 41.57
CA ALA A 905 10.71 -21.74 41.91
C ALA A 905 10.09 -22.21 43.25
N PRO A 906 9.48 -21.29 44.01
CA PRO A 906 8.22 -21.51 44.73
C PRO A 906 7.24 -20.33 44.53
N GLY A 907 5.97 -20.33 44.95
CA GLY A 907 5.14 -21.33 45.62
C GLY A 907 3.77 -20.68 45.96
N ALA A 908 2.68 -21.45 46.06
CA ALA A 908 1.32 -20.90 46.09
C ALA A 908 0.65 -20.89 47.47
N LYS A 909 -0.32 -19.95 47.68
CA LYS A 909 -1.62 -20.20 48.33
C LYS A 909 -2.56 -18.98 48.34
N ALA A 910 -3.88 -19.25 48.35
CA ALA A 910 -4.94 -18.37 48.85
C ALA A 910 -5.42 -18.90 50.24
N PRO A 911 -6.31 -18.23 51.00
CA PRO A 911 -7.76 -18.27 50.70
C PRO A 911 -8.63 -17.09 51.21
N ALA A 912 -9.96 -17.26 51.05
CA ALA A 912 -11.08 -16.76 51.89
C ALA A 912 -11.77 -15.41 51.58
N ALA A 913 -13.10 -15.45 51.74
CA ALA A 913 -14.07 -14.34 51.87
C ALA A 913 -14.90 -14.58 53.15
N PRO A 914 -15.79 -13.67 53.59
CA PRO A 914 -17.23 -13.86 53.26
C PRO A 914 -18.12 -12.59 53.23
N ALA A 915 -19.36 -12.74 52.72
CA ALA A 915 -20.65 -12.17 53.19
C ALA A 915 -20.86 -10.64 53.43
N ALA A 916 -22.07 -10.05 53.29
CA ALA A 916 -23.35 -10.43 52.64
C ALA A 916 -24.36 -9.23 52.68
N GLU A 917 -25.58 -9.47 52.17
CA GLU A 917 -26.85 -8.72 52.38
C GLU A 917 -27.21 -7.50 51.50
N ALA A 918 -28.52 -7.36 51.28
CA ALA A 918 -29.29 -6.32 50.59
C ALA A 918 -30.63 -6.14 51.36
N PRO A 919 -31.50 -5.15 51.08
CA PRO A 919 -32.69 -5.44 50.23
C PRO A 919 -33.38 -4.23 49.53
N ALA A 920 -34.45 -4.53 48.77
CA ALA A 920 -35.55 -3.63 48.29
C ALA A 920 -35.18 -2.50 47.30
N ALA A 921 -35.89 -2.24 46.18
CA ALA A 921 -37.33 -2.03 45.91
C ALA A 921 -37.85 -0.67 46.42
N GLU A 922 -38.74 0.09 45.74
CA GLU A 922 -39.76 -0.30 44.73
C GLU A 922 -40.21 0.91 43.84
N ALA A 923 -40.99 0.62 42.78
CA ALA A 923 -41.98 1.49 42.08
C ALA A 923 -41.54 2.66 41.16
N ALA A 924 -42.30 2.82 40.05
CA ALA A 924 -42.37 3.98 39.15
C ALA A 924 -43.81 4.57 39.18
N PRO A 925 -44.03 5.80 38.68
CA PRO A 925 -44.42 6.04 37.27
C PRO A 925 -43.67 7.26 36.64
N ALA A 926 -43.58 7.51 35.33
CA ALA A 926 -44.60 7.71 34.27
C ALA A 926 -45.49 8.96 34.52
N ALA A 927 -45.79 9.87 33.58
CA ALA A 927 -45.40 9.97 32.16
C ALA A 927 -45.49 11.43 31.62
N ASP A 928 -45.15 11.62 30.35
CA ASP A 928 -45.63 12.65 29.39
C ASP A 928 -45.57 14.16 29.74
N SER A 929 -44.81 14.91 28.94
CA SER A 929 -45.43 15.82 27.94
C SER A 929 -44.42 16.51 27.01
N ALA A 930 -44.64 16.36 25.70
CA ALA A 930 -44.20 17.31 24.67
C ALA A 930 -45.47 17.83 23.96
N PRO A 931 -45.57 19.15 23.73
CA PRO A 931 -45.42 19.63 22.35
C PRO A 931 -44.79 21.05 22.32
N ALA A 932 -44.39 21.66 21.20
CA ALA A 932 -43.99 21.29 19.85
C ALA A 932 -43.70 22.64 19.16
N GLU A 933 -42.85 22.62 18.13
CA GLU A 933 -42.67 23.62 17.06
C GLU A 933 -43.23 25.05 17.19
N SER A 934 -42.32 26.04 17.08
CA SER A 934 -42.59 27.18 16.20
C SER A 934 -41.33 27.61 15.43
N LYS A 935 -41.45 27.73 14.11
CA LYS A 935 -40.59 28.54 13.24
C LYS A 935 -41.42 29.77 12.84
N PRO A 936 -40.80 30.95 12.63
CA PRO A 936 -40.61 31.34 11.23
C PRO A 936 -39.38 32.24 10.92
N THR A 937 -38.67 31.89 9.85
CA THR A 937 -38.14 32.79 8.78
C THR A 937 -37.07 33.88 9.03
N VAL A 938 -36.37 34.21 7.92
CA VAL A 938 -35.57 35.41 7.59
C VAL A 938 -34.06 35.46 7.96
N ALA A 939 -33.27 34.95 7.02
CA ALA A 939 -32.06 35.54 6.41
C ALA A 939 -31.07 36.44 7.22
N ALA A 940 -29.89 35.87 7.41
CA ALA A 940 -28.58 36.38 6.95
C ALA A 940 -27.99 37.71 7.47
N LYS A 941 -26.80 37.59 8.08
CA LYS A 941 -25.70 38.57 7.96
C LYS A 941 -24.36 37.82 7.97
N GLY A 942 -23.51 38.07 6.98
CA GLY A 942 -22.18 37.45 6.87
C GLY A 942 -21.05 38.46 7.04
N LEU A 943 -19.82 37.97 7.14
CA LEU A 943 -18.58 38.75 7.10
C LEU A 943 -17.61 38.08 6.11
N ALA A 944 -17.01 38.87 5.23
CA ALA A 944 -16.09 38.40 4.21
C ALA A 944 -15.05 39.47 3.85
N MET A 945 -13.80 39.05 3.69
CA MET A 945 -12.69 39.83 3.13
C MET A 945 -12.01 38.93 2.09
N LYS A 946 -12.26 39.15 0.79
CA LYS A 946 -11.60 40.13 -0.09
C LYS A 946 -10.18 39.72 -0.53
N SER A 947 -10.14 38.79 -1.49
CA SER A 947 -9.04 38.70 -2.45
C SER A 947 -9.02 39.93 -3.37
N GLY A 948 -7.83 40.37 -3.81
CA GLY A 948 -7.69 41.57 -4.64
C GLY A 948 -6.83 41.32 -5.89
N PHE A 949 -7.48 41.20 -7.05
CA PHE A 949 -6.82 41.25 -8.36
C PHE A 949 -7.57 42.16 -9.33
N LYS A 950 -6.84 42.83 -10.24
CA LYS A 950 -7.31 44.01 -10.98
C LYS A 950 -7.18 43.81 -12.49
N ARG A 951 -8.31 43.74 -13.21
CA ARG A 951 -8.35 43.60 -14.67
C ARG A 951 -8.15 44.96 -15.37
N PRO A 952 -7.37 45.05 -16.47
CA PRO A 952 -7.38 46.20 -17.38
C PRO A 952 -8.72 46.31 -18.15
N GLY A 953 -9.10 47.53 -18.54
CA GLY A 953 -10.36 47.84 -19.25
C GLY A 953 -10.17 48.11 -20.75
N ALA A 954 -11.28 48.10 -21.49
CA ALA A 954 -11.32 48.13 -22.96
C ALA A 954 -11.62 49.52 -23.59
N LYS A 955 -11.58 49.56 -24.94
CA LYS A 955 -12.20 50.60 -25.79
C LYS A 955 -12.98 49.93 -26.94
N ALA A 956 -13.93 50.66 -27.55
CA ALA A 956 -15.00 50.14 -28.42
C ALA A 956 -15.26 51.13 -29.60
N PRO A 957 -16.40 51.12 -30.34
CA PRO A 957 -17.35 50.05 -30.74
C PRO A 957 -17.66 50.03 -32.27
N GLY A 958 -18.45 49.06 -32.76
CA GLY A 958 -19.08 49.07 -34.10
C GLY A 958 -20.13 47.95 -34.29
N ALA A 959 -21.26 48.25 -34.95
CA ALA A 959 -22.47 47.38 -35.10
C ALA A 959 -22.58 46.77 -36.54
N PRO A 960 -23.55 45.88 -36.91
CA PRO A 960 -24.78 45.37 -36.24
C PRO A 960 -24.80 43.81 -36.16
N LYS A 961 -25.89 42.99 -36.10
CA LYS A 961 -27.37 43.12 -36.24
C LYS A 961 -28.12 41.94 -35.55
N ALA A 962 -29.47 41.94 -35.57
CA ALA A 962 -30.41 40.85 -35.20
C ALA A 962 -31.06 40.20 -36.46
N ALA A 963 -31.87 39.12 -36.42
CA ALA A 963 -32.71 38.55 -35.35
C ALA A 963 -32.94 37.00 -35.44
N GLU A 964 -33.99 36.46 -34.80
CA GLU A 964 -34.11 35.10 -34.23
C GLU A 964 -35.06 34.09 -34.96
N ALA A 965 -34.79 32.78 -34.77
CA ALA A 965 -35.69 31.63 -34.40
C ALA A 965 -37.05 31.36 -35.15
N PRO A 966 -37.83 30.26 -34.89
CA PRO A 966 -37.68 29.14 -33.92
C PRO A 966 -38.03 27.67 -34.37
N ALA A 967 -37.65 26.70 -33.51
CA ALA A 967 -38.33 25.44 -33.08
C ALA A 967 -38.80 24.27 -34.02
N ALA A 968 -38.52 23.03 -33.55
CA ALA A 968 -39.09 21.69 -33.90
C ALA A 968 -38.83 21.17 -35.35
N GLU A 969 -38.92 19.87 -35.72
CA GLU A 969 -39.35 18.61 -35.04
C GLU A 969 -38.59 17.38 -35.65
N ALA A 970 -39.02 16.13 -35.39
CA ALA A 970 -38.51 14.87 -35.99
C ALA A 970 -39.64 13.80 -36.07
N PRO A 971 -39.53 12.61 -36.71
CA PRO A 971 -38.42 11.97 -37.49
C PRO A 971 -38.86 11.38 -38.87
N ALA A 972 -38.02 10.63 -39.61
CA ALA A 972 -38.37 9.38 -40.38
C ALA A 972 -37.25 8.76 -41.29
N ALA A 973 -37.22 7.42 -41.32
CA ALA A 973 -36.93 6.43 -42.39
C ALA A 973 -35.77 6.56 -43.44
N ASP A 974 -34.92 5.52 -43.40
CA ASP A 974 -34.26 4.71 -44.47
C ASP A 974 -33.94 5.22 -45.89
N ALA A 975 -32.68 4.98 -46.30
CA ALA A 975 -32.31 4.34 -47.58
C ALA A 975 -30.87 3.76 -47.54
N ALA A 976 -30.69 2.51 -48.00
CA ALA A 976 -29.38 1.92 -48.31
C ALA A 976 -29.06 2.07 -49.82
N PRO A 977 -27.81 1.77 -50.25
CA PRO A 977 -27.70 0.55 -51.06
C PRO A 977 -26.42 -0.28 -50.87
N ALA A 978 -26.61 -1.59 -51.08
CA ALA A 978 -25.74 -2.61 -51.71
C ALA A 978 -24.20 -2.56 -51.64
N ALA A 979 -23.61 -3.76 -51.56
CA ALA A 979 -22.18 -4.01 -51.65
C ALA A 979 -21.80 -4.65 -53.00
N GLU A 980 -20.52 -4.59 -53.37
CA GLU A 980 -19.92 -5.55 -54.30
C GLU A 980 -18.42 -5.77 -54.04
N ALA A 981 -17.94 -6.96 -54.39
CA ALA A 981 -16.56 -7.45 -54.34
C ALA A 981 -16.46 -8.58 -55.41
N PRO A 982 -15.26 -9.04 -55.86
CA PRO A 982 -13.93 -8.86 -55.28
C PRO A 982 -12.85 -8.53 -56.36
N ALA A 983 -11.62 -9.04 -56.15
CA ALA A 983 -10.53 -9.29 -57.12
C ALA A 983 -9.32 -8.32 -57.15
N GLU A 984 -8.21 -8.82 -56.61
CA GLU A 984 -6.81 -8.56 -56.99
C GLU A 984 -6.45 -9.22 -58.36
N PRO A 985 -5.23 -9.06 -58.94
CA PRO A 985 -4.17 -8.05 -58.73
C PRO A 985 -3.53 -7.51 -60.06
N VAL A 986 -2.37 -6.84 -59.94
CA VAL A 986 -1.22 -6.78 -60.90
C VAL A 986 -1.08 -5.55 -61.82
N SER A 987 0.20 -5.13 -61.93
CA SER A 987 0.88 -4.30 -62.94
C SER A 987 0.82 -2.76 -62.86
N ALA A 988 2.03 -2.21 -62.74
CA ALA A 988 2.44 -0.86 -63.11
C ALA A 988 3.53 -1.00 -64.22
N PRO A 989 4.27 0.05 -64.62
CA PRO A 989 3.94 1.48 -64.82
C PRO A 989 4.26 1.92 -66.27
N THR A 990 4.06 3.21 -66.62
CA THR A 990 4.82 3.84 -67.72
C THR A 990 5.06 5.33 -67.47
N GLU A 991 6.19 5.83 -67.98
CA GLU A 991 6.67 7.21 -67.82
C GLU A 991 6.12 8.15 -68.92
N THR A 992 6.24 9.48 -68.75
CA THR A 992 7.13 10.32 -69.59
C THR A 992 7.22 11.80 -69.13
N LYS A 993 8.25 12.50 -69.61
CA LYS A 993 8.62 13.92 -69.38
C LYS A 993 9.05 14.55 -70.72
N PRO A 994 9.08 15.90 -70.88
CA PRO A 994 10.21 16.77 -70.46
C PRO A 994 9.71 17.91 -69.53
N THR A 995 10.06 19.21 -69.50
CA THR A 995 11.01 20.17 -70.16
C THR A 995 11.15 21.38 -69.15
N VAL A 996 12.08 22.34 -69.14
CA VAL A 996 13.23 22.71 -69.99
C VAL A 996 14.53 22.88 -69.15
N ALA A 997 14.98 24.12 -68.83
CA ALA A 997 16.27 24.50 -68.23
C ALA A 997 16.20 25.99 -67.74
N ALA A 998 17.23 26.68 -67.18
CA ALA A 998 18.68 26.45 -67.15
C ALA A 998 19.46 27.24 -66.06
N LYS A 999 20.77 26.91 -65.91
CA LYS A 999 21.88 27.60 -65.21
C LYS A 999 21.89 27.58 -63.66
N GLY A 1000 23.05 27.37 -62.99
CA GLY A 1000 24.37 26.94 -63.49
C GLY A 1000 25.56 27.12 -62.52
N LEU A 1001 26.68 26.42 -62.83
CA LEU A 1001 28.04 26.46 -62.21
C LEU A 1001 28.24 25.80 -60.82
N ALA A 1002 29.43 25.27 -60.46
CA ALA A 1002 30.25 24.20 -61.07
C ALA A 1002 31.46 23.78 -60.17
N MET A 1003 32.08 22.63 -60.49
CA MET A 1003 33.37 22.04 -59.98
C MET A 1003 33.30 21.05 -58.79
N LYS A 1004 34.23 20.07 -58.65
CA LYS A 1004 34.55 18.92 -59.54
C LYS A 1004 35.44 17.86 -58.85
N SER A 1005 35.39 16.61 -59.35
CA SER A 1005 36.33 15.48 -59.15
C SER A 1005 36.37 14.79 -57.78
N GLY A 1006 36.67 13.47 -57.68
CA GLY A 1006 36.81 12.47 -58.76
C GLY A 1006 37.41 11.10 -58.35
N PHE A 1007 37.34 10.15 -59.29
CA PHE A 1007 37.98 8.80 -59.32
C PHE A 1007 37.47 7.67 -58.40
N LYS A 1008 37.81 6.39 -58.67
CA LYS A 1008 37.32 5.49 -59.75
C LYS A 1008 37.58 4.00 -59.37
N ARG A 1009 36.66 3.08 -59.70
CA ARG A 1009 36.83 1.60 -59.58
C ARG A 1009 37.53 0.98 -60.81
N PRO A 1010 38.09 -0.24 -60.67
CA PRO A 1010 37.73 -1.34 -61.59
C PRO A 1010 37.48 -2.71 -60.90
N GLY A 1011 36.88 -3.65 -61.65
CA GLY A 1011 36.85 -5.11 -61.34
C GLY A 1011 38.01 -5.85 -62.08
N PRO A 1012 37.87 -7.11 -62.59
CA PRO A 1012 36.63 -7.88 -62.86
C PRO A 1012 36.72 -9.44 -62.71
N LYS A 1013 35.73 -10.15 -63.32
CA LYS A 1013 35.73 -11.55 -63.87
C LYS A 1013 35.35 -12.79 -63.04
N ALA A 1014 34.42 -13.57 -63.61
CA ALA A 1014 34.32 -15.04 -63.62
C ALA A 1014 34.77 -15.56 -65.04
N PRO A 1015 34.62 -16.83 -65.53
CA PRO A 1015 33.59 -17.89 -65.27
C PRO A 1015 34.15 -19.35 -65.18
N GLY A 1016 33.31 -20.40 -65.27
CA GLY A 1016 33.74 -21.75 -65.67
C GLY A 1016 32.93 -22.96 -65.16
N THR A 1017 32.75 -24.00 -66.00
CA THR A 1017 31.96 -25.24 -65.78
C THR A 1017 32.41 -26.34 -66.79
N ALA A 1018 32.13 -27.65 -66.69
CA ALA A 1018 31.75 -28.58 -65.60
C ALA A 1018 31.74 -30.05 -66.18
N ALA A 1019 31.00 -30.98 -65.53
CA ALA A 1019 30.46 -32.27 -66.03
C ALA A 1019 31.24 -33.60 -65.79
N ALA A 1020 30.47 -34.71 -65.96
CA ALA A 1020 30.80 -36.15 -65.93
C ALA A 1020 30.77 -36.93 -64.57
N ALA A 1021 30.38 -38.21 -64.66
CA ALA A 1021 30.04 -39.20 -63.61
C ALA A 1021 30.03 -40.62 -64.26
N PRO A 1022 29.33 -41.70 -63.78
CA PRO A 1022 28.83 -42.08 -62.45
C PRO A 1022 29.52 -43.39 -61.92
N PRO A 1023 28.97 -44.63 -61.92
CA PRO A 1023 27.79 -45.19 -61.22
C PRO A 1023 28.04 -46.46 -60.34
N ALA A 1024 27.28 -46.65 -59.25
CA ALA A 1024 26.92 -47.96 -58.66
C ALA A 1024 25.67 -47.85 -57.75
N ALA A 1025 24.84 -48.91 -57.66
CA ALA A 1025 23.59 -48.98 -56.85
C ALA A 1025 23.31 -50.44 -56.40
N PRO A 1026 22.30 -50.73 -55.55
CA PRO A 1026 20.90 -50.87 -56.03
C PRO A 1026 19.78 -50.40 -55.05
N ALA A 1027 18.50 -50.53 -55.47
CA ALA A 1027 17.25 -50.23 -54.73
C ALA A 1027 16.49 -51.55 -54.38
N PRO A 1028 15.12 -51.73 -54.26
CA PRO A 1028 13.91 -50.93 -54.63
C PRO A 1028 12.84 -50.86 -53.49
N ALA A 1029 11.50 -50.76 -53.74
CA ALA A 1029 10.69 -49.61 -54.20
C ALA A 1029 9.16 -49.88 -53.98
N GLU A 1030 8.28 -49.00 -54.53
CA GLU A 1030 6.87 -49.21 -55.01
C GLU A 1030 5.66 -48.45 -54.37
N ALA A 1031 4.68 -48.12 -55.24
CA ALA A 1031 3.32 -47.56 -55.03
C ALA A 1031 2.52 -47.66 -56.37
N PRO A 1032 1.16 -47.76 -56.41
CA PRO A 1032 0.33 -46.72 -57.07
C PRO A 1032 -1.15 -46.58 -56.55
N ALA A 1033 -2.01 -45.86 -57.30
CA ALA A 1033 -3.44 -45.45 -57.04
C ALA A 1033 -4.49 -46.40 -57.72
N PRO A 1034 -5.82 -46.10 -57.98
CA PRO A 1034 -6.69 -44.89 -57.82
C PRO A 1034 -8.16 -45.15 -57.28
N GLU A 1035 -9.14 -44.25 -57.58
CA GLU A 1035 -10.60 -44.30 -57.24
C GLU A 1035 -11.46 -45.22 -58.16
N PRO A 1036 -12.76 -45.54 -57.87
CA PRO A 1036 -13.91 -44.67 -58.29
C PRO A 1036 -15.28 -44.75 -57.50
N GLU A 1037 -16.09 -43.67 -57.64
CA GLU A 1037 -17.57 -43.56 -57.74
C GLU A 1037 -18.57 -43.93 -56.58
N THR A 1038 -19.88 -43.65 -56.84
CA THR A 1038 -21.03 -43.31 -55.94
C THR A 1038 -22.10 -44.44 -55.89
N PRO A 1039 -23.39 -44.33 -55.39
CA PRO A 1039 -24.19 -43.17 -54.88
C PRO A 1039 -25.14 -43.41 -53.67
N ALA A 1040 -25.81 -42.34 -53.17
CA ALA A 1040 -27.28 -42.25 -52.95
C ALA A 1040 -27.73 -40.99 -52.14
N GLU A 1041 -28.87 -40.41 -52.53
CA GLU A 1041 -29.68 -39.34 -51.88
C GLU A 1041 -31.01 -39.95 -51.31
N PRO A 1042 -32.08 -39.24 -50.85
CA PRO A 1042 -32.37 -37.78 -50.80
C PRO A 1042 -33.02 -37.20 -49.50
N ALA A 1043 -33.09 -35.85 -49.48
CA ALA A 1043 -34.11 -34.88 -49.01
C ALA A 1043 -35.22 -35.15 -47.95
N ALA A 1044 -35.46 -34.11 -47.13
CA ALA A 1044 -36.74 -33.41 -46.88
C ALA A 1044 -36.42 -32.10 -46.09
N GLU A 1045 -36.69 -30.84 -46.46
CA GLU A 1045 -37.78 -30.06 -47.12
C GLU A 1045 -38.67 -29.21 -46.16
N ALA A 1046 -38.84 -27.94 -46.55
CA ALA A 1046 -39.93 -26.97 -46.24
C ALA A 1046 -40.14 -26.38 -44.81
N ASP A 1047 -39.69 -25.12 -44.63
CA ASP A 1047 -40.50 -23.86 -44.48
C ASP A 1047 -41.72 -23.74 -43.51
N PRO A 1048 -42.22 -22.50 -43.17
CA PRO A 1048 -41.74 -21.15 -43.55
C PRO A 1048 -41.52 -20.16 -42.35
N ALA A 1049 -41.19 -18.91 -42.67
CA ALA A 1049 -41.15 -17.76 -41.75
C ALA A 1049 -42.56 -17.24 -41.35
N PRO A 1050 -42.64 -16.20 -40.50
CA PRO A 1050 -42.69 -14.84 -41.07
C PRO A 1050 -41.78 -13.80 -40.38
N GLN A 1051 -41.54 -12.68 -41.08
CA GLN A 1051 -40.84 -11.49 -40.58
C GLN A 1051 -41.80 -10.50 -39.88
N ALA A 1052 -41.24 -9.66 -39.01
CA ALA A 1052 -41.79 -8.35 -38.68
C ALA A 1052 -40.63 -7.39 -38.34
N GLU A 1053 -40.68 -6.17 -38.87
CA GLU A 1053 -39.72 -5.08 -38.67
C GLU A 1053 -40.21 -4.18 -37.50
N SER A 1054 -39.53 -3.17 -36.95
CA SER A 1054 -38.27 -2.47 -37.30
C SER A 1054 -37.70 -1.74 -36.04
N ALA A 1055 -36.70 -0.86 -36.27
CA ALA A 1055 -36.29 0.30 -35.45
C ALA A 1055 -35.32 0.12 -34.24
N ASN A 1056 -34.07 0.56 -34.49
CA ASN A 1056 -33.18 1.38 -33.65
C ASN A 1056 -32.82 0.99 -32.19
N GLY A 1057 -31.56 1.14 -31.74
CA GLY A 1057 -30.42 1.69 -32.48
C GLY A 1057 -29.28 2.25 -31.63
N ASN A 1058 -28.83 1.56 -30.58
CA ASN A 1058 -27.51 1.77 -29.99
C ASN A 1058 -27.13 0.59 -29.07
N GLY A 1059 -26.13 -0.21 -29.47
CA GLY A 1059 -25.69 -1.36 -28.69
C GLY A 1059 -24.65 -2.22 -29.39
N THR A 1060 -23.39 -2.05 -29.02
CA THR A 1060 -22.32 -2.98 -29.40
C THR A 1060 -22.57 -4.33 -28.73
N PRO A 1061 -22.61 -5.47 -29.47
CA PRO A 1061 -23.14 -6.71 -28.94
C PRO A 1061 -22.22 -7.33 -27.88
N ALA A 1062 -22.80 -7.66 -26.72
CA ALA A 1062 -22.13 -8.46 -25.71
C ALA A 1062 -21.88 -9.88 -26.24
N VAL A 1063 -20.61 -10.26 -26.39
CA VAL A 1063 -20.23 -11.62 -26.81
C VAL A 1063 -20.60 -12.59 -25.68
N ALA A 1064 -21.65 -13.39 -25.91
CA ALA A 1064 -22.07 -14.43 -24.98
C ALA A 1064 -20.93 -15.47 -24.80
N PRO A 1065 -20.60 -15.87 -23.57
CA PRO A 1065 -19.59 -16.89 -23.34
C PRO A 1065 -20.06 -18.24 -23.91
N PRO A 1066 -19.16 -19.03 -24.54
CA PRO A 1066 -19.56 -20.27 -25.21
C PRO A 1066 -20.10 -21.29 -24.20
N THR A 1067 -21.26 -21.85 -24.52
CA THR A 1067 -21.91 -22.90 -23.72
C THR A 1067 -21.10 -24.19 -23.76
N ALA A 1068 -20.52 -24.58 -22.63
CA ALA A 1068 -19.72 -25.79 -22.53
C ALA A 1068 -20.58 -27.05 -22.71
N LYS A 1069 -20.25 -27.88 -23.71
CA LYS A 1069 -20.86 -29.22 -23.85
C LYS A 1069 -20.52 -30.07 -22.62
N PRO A 1070 -21.51 -30.69 -21.94
CA PRO A 1070 -21.24 -31.58 -20.81
C PRO A 1070 -20.71 -32.93 -21.33
N GLY A 1071 -19.44 -33.25 -21.08
CA GLY A 1071 -18.88 -34.53 -21.52
C GLY A 1071 -17.36 -34.57 -21.68
N GLY A 1072 -16.59 -34.12 -20.69
CA GLY A 1072 -15.13 -34.24 -20.71
C GLY A 1072 -14.50 -33.73 -19.42
N LEU A 1073 -13.55 -34.50 -18.86
CA LEU A 1073 -12.84 -34.22 -17.59
C LEU A 1073 -13.78 -34.07 -16.37
N GLY A 1074 -14.19 -35.20 -15.80
CA GLY A 1074 -15.14 -35.27 -14.69
C GLY A 1074 -14.63 -34.71 -13.36
N PHE A 1075 -14.81 -33.40 -13.15
CA PHE A 1075 -14.71 -32.75 -11.85
C PHE A 1075 -16.10 -32.27 -11.39
N LYS A 1076 -16.47 -32.56 -10.13
CA LYS A 1076 -17.70 -32.01 -9.54
C LYS A 1076 -17.56 -30.51 -9.29
N SER A 1077 -18.68 -29.80 -9.38
CA SER A 1077 -18.81 -28.43 -8.85
C SER A 1077 -18.42 -28.37 -7.37
N GLY A 1078 -17.69 -27.33 -6.97
CA GLY A 1078 -17.18 -27.14 -5.60
C GLY A 1078 -15.70 -27.48 -5.37
N ALA A 1079 -14.95 -27.91 -6.39
CA ALA A 1079 -13.51 -28.15 -6.26
C ALA A 1079 -12.72 -26.85 -5.97
N LYS A 1080 -12.03 -26.78 -4.82
CA LYS A 1080 -11.23 -25.61 -4.40
C LYS A 1080 -9.97 -25.44 -5.26
N ALA A 1081 -9.59 -24.19 -5.54
CA ALA A 1081 -8.37 -23.86 -6.27
C ALA A 1081 -7.09 -24.31 -5.49
N PRO A 1082 -6.15 -25.05 -6.12
CA PRO A 1082 -4.94 -25.51 -5.46
C PRO A 1082 -3.97 -24.33 -5.25
N GLY A 1083 -3.70 -24.00 -4.00
CA GLY A 1083 -2.80 -22.88 -3.65
C GLY A 1083 -2.83 -22.48 -2.18
N ARG A 1084 -3.98 -22.63 -1.50
CA ARG A 1084 -4.02 -22.67 -0.03
C ARG A 1084 -3.44 -24.02 0.44
N LYS A 1085 -2.29 -23.99 1.10
CA LYS A 1085 -1.85 -25.03 2.04
C LYS A 1085 -1.87 -24.43 3.45
N ASN A 1086 -2.12 -25.31 4.41
CA ASN A 1086 -2.18 -25.05 5.85
C ASN A 1086 -0.93 -24.29 6.34
#